data_AF-A0A9W7AL87-F1
#
_entry.id   AF-A0A9W7AL87-F1
#
_cell.length_a   1.000
_cell.length_b   1.000
_cell.length_c   1.000
_cell.angle_alpha   90.00
_cell.angle_beta   90.00
_cell.angle_gamma   90.00
#
_symmetry.space_group_name_H-M   'P 1'
#
loop_
_entity.id
_entity.type
_entity.pdbx_description
1 polymer ?
#
loop_
_entity_poly.entity_id
_entity_poly.type
_entity_poly.pdbx_seq_one_letter_code
_entity_poly.pdbx_strand_id
1 'polypeptide(L)'
;MLTHKPSDLPSLGPTTSSKLSRLGLTTIRSLLFRYPKTYTSLSPTIENLALLEDGSSVCLHLKIKKVSLKNTLTIMCVDRHNTPINITYIYGSSTRALQVLKGLSVTFSKKLRGEEPIKMVGNLKRSVDGFFSLVNPEEVKGEGVKTGYGVGGGGGESRIKKALEHAIETYFLDLPLLSFPLKTSNSNVISTSDSISESFNKIHFPLPKNLEYGIQDERERLAFESLSVTQLRLLLNVKPGKNLHQPPSKIFTPSNIKILDPSQIHAINDITNTTYHEFLLAGDVGSGKTIVAYNVMLMCKSRVNYYIAPTTILAKQIYNLFKSWDEVNNLNTYYIDGSVVGKERNYILKYAKEGDIIVGTIALGNCLDGLDKGVVILDEEQRYGEKLKSILSNNSYKTLRLSATPIPRTLQSTTYHAGVKRLQIKSLRWNVETKVLPIERVDDIIENVKKFINKDNGKVLWICPAIEGEVRGVLERGEGLVKRMGEGRVGVVHGRMKTEERIKRLEYFQNSDSGVSVLVGTTVLEVGVDLIGVDVIVVENAERFGLSSLHQLRGRVGRRGGGKAVFLVEGGRERVGILEETDNGLMIAEEDLRTRGPGEMLGIKQSGLDTSLGVNIDEHYKLLSAAGKRARILCGEEVEESGGEGLEEALNQEEVKKWITTGLHASTSQGMSLRYSIGLFSKYDDQLTETYKLLAEKAKAQCDLGEEDVRIDEMFIEWAARLEGSHLQKEGGREKKKQDEHRGGGKILHDSEALELSGRERAADKARLKKNRDLAEGNGIIKPPNPRKIQPRKKFPNLSIDSTCFVCLDVETTGLSRRSSHIIQIAAKMLHSSDPRDSFSAYVLPPPNVLKGEVESLTGITDTFLREGGMDISTGVMHGPAMDFERVYEFFCKWCRERGAGRDVVMIAHNARFDLGMLNSEISRLRLKNPDNHGGLPPSLARDAKISSVVDTLPLFRTSKLWKMNEMKRPTSFKQGDLYAFLFDSPMAAAHNAMGDVLGLEAILEGINGWQEIGQSIQTALVEIVDVEE
;
A
#
# COMPACT_ATOMS: atom_id res chain seq x y z
N MET A 1 27.00 -0.72 -11.64
CA MET A 1 26.73 -1.90 -12.49
C MET A 1 25.26 -2.34 -12.46
N LEU A 2 24.65 -2.66 -11.31
CA LEU A 2 23.23 -3.06 -11.24
C LEU A 2 22.22 -1.96 -11.65
N THR A 3 22.64 -0.69 -11.63
CA THR A 3 21.90 0.48 -12.12
C THR A 3 22.05 0.74 -13.62
N HIS A 4 22.88 -0.05 -14.31
CA HIS A 4 23.06 0.05 -15.76
C HIS A 4 21.77 -0.28 -16.51
N LYS A 5 21.66 0.18 -17.75
CA LYS A 5 20.47 -0.04 -18.55
C LYS A 5 20.48 -1.49 -19.06
N PRO A 6 19.31 -2.13 -19.22
CA PRO A 6 19.23 -3.44 -19.88
C PRO A 6 19.80 -3.45 -21.30
N SER A 7 19.93 -2.29 -21.97
CA SER A 7 20.59 -2.17 -23.28
C SER A 7 22.08 -2.50 -23.26
N ASP A 8 22.70 -2.50 -22.08
CA ASP A 8 24.13 -2.70 -21.92
C ASP A 8 24.47 -4.20 -21.90
N LEU A 9 23.44 -5.07 -21.86
CA LEU A 9 23.58 -6.51 -22.01
C LEU A 9 23.63 -6.87 -23.52
N PRO A 10 24.65 -7.63 -23.98
CA PRO A 10 24.85 -7.97 -25.39
C PRO A 10 23.67 -8.71 -26.03
N SER A 11 22.82 -9.36 -25.23
CA SER A 11 21.63 -10.10 -25.67
C SER A 11 20.40 -9.21 -25.91
N LEU A 12 20.41 -7.94 -25.50
CA LEU A 12 19.28 -7.01 -25.61
C LEU A 12 19.54 -5.85 -26.58
N GLY A 13 18.98 -5.95 -27.79
CA GLY A 13 18.99 -4.84 -28.75
C GLY A 13 18.15 -3.63 -28.29
N PRO A 14 18.38 -2.43 -28.89
CA PRO A 14 17.77 -1.16 -28.47
C PRO A 14 16.23 -1.16 -28.53
N THR A 15 15.64 -1.93 -29.45
CA THR A 15 14.18 -2.07 -29.58
C THR A 15 13.56 -2.89 -28.46
N THR A 16 14.24 -3.94 -27.98
CA THR A 16 13.78 -4.75 -26.83
C THR A 16 13.93 -3.96 -25.53
N SER A 17 15.04 -3.24 -25.37
CA SER A 17 15.27 -2.36 -24.21
C SER A 17 14.22 -1.26 -24.09
N SER A 18 13.79 -0.66 -25.21
CA SER A 18 12.68 0.31 -25.21
C SER A 18 11.35 -0.30 -24.77
N LYS A 19 11.07 -1.56 -25.14
CA LYS A 19 9.87 -2.28 -24.68
C LYS A 19 9.93 -2.60 -23.17
N LEU A 20 11.09 -3.04 -22.68
CA LEU A 20 11.32 -3.31 -21.26
C LEU A 20 11.18 -2.04 -20.42
N SER A 21 11.70 -0.92 -20.91
CA SER A 21 11.57 0.39 -20.24
C SER A 21 10.10 0.82 -20.07
N ARG A 22 9.22 0.51 -21.05
CA ARG A 22 7.77 0.78 -20.93
C ARG A 22 7.08 -0.08 -19.86
N LEU A 23 7.67 -1.22 -19.50
CA LEU A 23 7.21 -2.08 -18.41
C LEU A 23 7.82 -1.69 -17.05
N GLY A 24 8.53 -0.55 -16.97
CA GLY A 24 9.23 -0.11 -15.76
C GLY A 24 10.55 -0.83 -15.50
N LEU A 25 11.03 -1.66 -16.42
CA LEU A 25 12.30 -2.40 -16.31
C LEU A 25 13.44 -1.57 -16.90
N THR A 26 13.88 -0.55 -16.16
CA THR A 26 14.86 0.45 -16.63
C THR A 26 16.30 0.11 -16.24
N THR A 27 16.51 -0.84 -15.33
CA THR A 27 17.83 -1.25 -14.82
C THR A 27 18.02 -2.77 -14.84
N ILE A 28 19.26 -3.24 -14.83
CA ILE A 28 19.58 -4.67 -14.67
C ILE A 28 19.01 -5.22 -13.36
N ARG A 29 19.06 -4.44 -12.27
CA ARG A 29 18.40 -4.76 -10.99
C ARG A 29 16.90 -5.02 -11.17
N SER A 30 16.18 -4.12 -11.84
CA SER A 30 14.73 -4.30 -12.08
C SER A 30 14.42 -5.55 -12.91
N LEU A 31 15.33 -5.93 -13.82
CA LEU A 31 15.20 -7.14 -14.64
C LEU A 31 15.35 -8.41 -13.79
N LEU A 32 16.31 -8.47 -12.86
CA LEU A 32 16.52 -9.61 -11.96
C LEU A 32 15.32 -9.85 -11.04
N PHE A 33 14.69 -8.79 -10.51
CA PHE A 33 13.51 -8.94 -9.66
C PHE A 33 12.19 -9.09 -10.45
N ARG A 34 12.27 -9.26 -11.78
CA ARG A 34 11.11 -9.61 -12.60
C ARG A 34 10.90 -11.13 -12.57
N TYR A 35 10.23 -11.61 -11.53
CA TYR A 35 9.94 -13.03 -11.40
C TYR A 35 8.99 -13.54 -12.52
N PRO A 36 9.17 -14.80 -12.98
CA PRO A 36 8.21 -15.44 -13.87
C PRO A 36 6.80 -15.48 -13.26
N LYS A 37 5.79 -15.27 -14.12
CA LYS A 37 4.38 -15.41 -13.79
C LYS A 37 3.90 -16.86 -13.89
N THR A 38 4.46 -17.60 -14.85
CA THR A 38 4.09 -18.99 -15.11
C THR A 38 5.34 -19.86 -15.19
N TYR A 39 5.19 -21.08 -14.71
CA TYR A 39 6.19 -22.14 -14.77
C TYR A 39 5.53 -23.35 -15.42
N THR A 40 6.07 -23.80 -16.55
CA THR A 40 5.52 -24.95 -17.28
C THR A 40 6.58 -26.03 -17.39
N SER A 41 6.34 -27.18 -16.74
CA SER A 41 7.19 -28.35 -16.91
C SER A 41 7.17 -28.82 -18.36
N LEU A 42 8.36 -29.02 -18.94
CA LEU A 42 8.56 -29.59 -20.26
C LEU A 42 8.65 -31.11 -20.23
N SER A 43 8.67 -31.70 -19.03
CA SER A 43 8.43 -33.13 -18.85
C SER A 43 6.94 -33.39 -19.06
N PRO A 44 6.53 -34.36 -19.89
CA PRO A 44 5.13 -34.70 -20.07
C PRO A 44 4.59 -35.31 -18.77
N THR A 45 3.94 -34.50 -17.94
CA THR A 45 3.62 -34.87 -16.54
C THR A 45 2.26 -35.53 -16.34
N ILE A 46 1.43 -35.71 -17.38
CA ILE A 46 -0.02 -35.87 -17.15
C ILE A 46 -0.54 -37.16 -17.78
N GLU A 47 -1.00 -38.09 -16.93
CA GLU A 47 -1.66 -39.34 -17.31
C GLU A 47 -3.15 -39.15 -17.63
N ASN A 48 -3.77 -38.05 -17.18
CA ASN A 48 -5.19 -37.77 -17.41
C ASN A 48 -5.49 -36.27 -17.65
N LEU A 49 -5.81 -35.92 -18.90
CA LEU A 49 -6.18 -34.56 -19.31
C LEU A 49 -7.50 -34.06 -18.72
N ALA A 50 -8.38 -34.96 -18.24
CA ALA A 50 -9.71 -34.61 -17.74
C ALA A 50 -9.70 -33.91 -16.36
N LEU A 51 -8.58 -33.97 -15.63
CA LEU A 51 -8.43 -33.39 -14.30
C LEU A 51 -7.87 -31.95 -14.33
N LEU A 52 -7.52 -31.43 -15.51
CA LEU A 52 -6.87 -30.14 -15.64
C LEU A 52 -7.89 -29.02 -15.83
N GLU A 53 -7.60 -27.88 -15.21
CA GLU A 53 -8.37 -26.66 -15.36
C GLU A 53 -8.19 -26.03 -16.76
N ASP A 54 -9.24 -25.38 -17.23
CA ASP A 54 -9.23 -24.66 -18.49
C ASP A 54 -8.25 -23.48 -18.46
N GLY A 55 -7.43 -23.32 -19.49
CA GLY A 55 -6.36 -22.33 -19.54
C GLY A 55 -5.03 -22.77 -18.90
N SER A 56 -4.91 -24.00 -18.39
CA SER A 56 -3.64 -24.51 -17.85
C SER A 56 -2.59 -24.70 -18.96
N SER A 57 -1.36 -24.24 -18.72
CA SER A 57 -0.23 -24.44 -19.63
C SER A 57 0.31 -25.87 -19.50
N VAL A 58 0.24 -26.67 -20.57
CA VAL A 58 0.57 -28.10 -20.58
C VAL A 58 1.61 -28.44 -21.63
N CYS A 59 2.44 -29.47 -21.36
CA CYS A 59 3.36 -30.07 -22.32
C CYS A 59 2.85 -31.47 -22.73
N LEU A 60 2.53 -31.65 -24.01
CA LEU A 60 1.96 -32.89 -24.54
C LEU A 60 2.82 -33.51 -25.64
N HIS A 61 2.85 -34.84 -25.68
CA HIS A 61 3.40 -35.61 -26.80
C HIS A 61 2.27 -35.92 -27.78
N LEU A 62 2.36 -35.34 -28.98
CA LEU A 62 1.27 -35.36 -29.95
C LEU A 62 1.71 -36.04 -31.25
N LYS A 63 0.90 -36.98 -31.74
CA LYS A 63 1.03 -37.53 -33.09
C LYS A 63 0.02 -36.83 -34.01
N ILE A 64 0.53 -36.21 -35.07
CA ILE A 64 -0.30 -35.47 -36.03
C ILE A 64 -1.13 -36.47 -36.84
N LYS A 65 -2.44 -36.24 -36.95
CA LYS A 65 -3.38 -37.04 -37.75
C LYS A 65 -3.85 -36.32 -38.99
N LYS A 66 -4.13 -35.02 -38.87
CA LYS A 66 -4.67 -34.22 -39.98
C LYS A 66 -4.26 -32.77 -39.85
N VAL A 67 -3.90 -32.14 -40.97
CA VAL A 67 -3.63 -30.71 -41.06
C VAL A 67 -4.69 -30.09 -41.96
N SER A 68 -5.37 -29.03 -41.48
CA SER A 68 -6.37 -28.28 -42.23
C SER A 68 -6.07 -26.79 -42.16
N LEU A 69 -6.03 -26.14 -43.32
CA LEU A 69 -5.80 -24.70 -43.42
C LEU A 69 -7.04 -24.04 -44.04
N LYS A 70 -7.70 -23.18 -43.28
CA LYS A 70 -8.76 -22.26 -43.75
C LYS A 70 -8.33 -20.82 -43.46
N ASN A 71 -9.08 -20.10 -42.62
CA ASN A 71 -8.72 -18.79 -42.09
C ASN A 71 -7.80 -18.89 -40.86
N THR A 72 -7.80 -20.06 -40.22
CA THR A 72 -6.89 -20.51 -39.16
C THR A 72 -6.23 -21.83 -39.60
N LEU A 73 -5.10 -22.20 -38.99
CA LEU A 73 -4.48 -23.50 -39.19
C LEU A 73 -4.89 -24.41 -38.04
N THR A 74 -5.70 -25.42 -38.32
CA THR A 74 -6.12 -26.43 -37.34
C THR A 74 -5.43 -27.75 -37.65
N ILE A 75 -4.81 -28.33 -36.63
CA ILE A 75 -4.09 -29.59 -36.71
C ILE A 75 -4.73 -30.53 -35.69
N MET A 76 -5.31 -31.62 -36.19
CA MET A 76 -5.83 -32.67 -35.34
C MET A 76 -4.69 -33.62 -34.98
N CYS A 77 -4.49 -33.80 -33.69
CA CYS A 77 -3.48 -34.64 -33.09
C CYS A 77 -4.12 -35.66 -32.16
N VAL A 78 -3.35 -36.68 -31.78
CA VAL A 78 -3.67 -37.58 -30.67
C VAL A 78 -2.51 -37.61 -29.68
N ASP A 79 -2.80 -37.72 -28.40
CA ASP A 79 -1.79 -37.96 -27.37
C ASP A 79 -1.34 -39.44 -27.33
N ARG A 80 -0.56 -39.80 -26.31
CA ARG A 80 -0.11 -41.20 -26.06
C ARG A 80 -1.25 -42.16 -25.72
N HIS A 81 -2.39 -41.66 -25.23
CA HIS A 81 -3.57 -42.44 -24.85
C HIS A 81 -4.64 -42.48 -25.95
N ASN A 82 -4.32 -42.00 -27.16
CA ASN A 82 -5.26 -41.80 -28.28
C ASN A 82 -6.36 -40.76 -28.01
N THR A 83 -6.19 -39.87 -27.03
CA THR A 83 -7.09 -38.74 -26.79
C THR A 83 -6.97 -37.73 -27.94
N PRO A 84 -8.08 -37.39 -28.63
CA PRO A 84 -8.04 -36.41 -29.72
C PRO A 84 -7.84 -35.00 -29.18
N ILE A 85 -6.85 -34.28 -29.74
CA ILE A 85 -6.48 -32.91 -29.35
C ILE A 85 -6.35 -32.06 -30.60
N ASN A 86 -7.01 -30.90 -30.62
CA ASN A 86 -6.94 -29.96 -31.74
C ASN A 86 -5.96 -28.81 -31.45
N ILE A 87 -4.87 -28.71 -32.21
CA ILE A 87 -4.01 -27.53 -32.20
C ILE A 87 -4.59 -26.50 -33.17
N THR A 88 -4.83 -25.27 -32.71
CA THR A 88 -5.32 -24.19 -33.58
C THR A 88 -4.38 -22.99 -33.52
N TYR A 89 -3.80 -22.63 -34.66
CA TYR A 89 -3.07 -21.38 -34.81
C TYR A 89 -4.00 -20.27 -35.32
N ILE A 90 -4.15 -19.24 -34.50
CA ILE A 90 -4.97 -18.06 -34.79
C ILE A 90 -4.02 -16.88 -34.96
N TYR A 91 -3.80 -16.49 -36.22
CA TYR A 91 -3.14 -15.24 -36.56
C TYR A 91 -4.16 -14.40 -37.34
N GLY A 92 -4.36 -13.13 -36.96
CA GLY A 92 -5.38 -12.26 -37.57
C GLY A 92 -5.31 -12.17 -39.10
N SER A 93 -6.34 -11.66 -39.78
CA SER A 93 -6.57 -11.78 -41.24
C SER A 93 -5.58 -11.06 -42.19
N SER A 94 -4.41 -10.64 -41.71
CA SER A 94 -3.39 -9.99 -42.54
C SER A 94 -2.74 -10.96 -43.54
N THR A 95 -2.32 -10.45 -44.70
CA THR A 95 -1.58 -11.23 -45.70
C THR A 95 -0.28 -11.85 -45.16
N ARG A 96 0.34 -11.22 -44.14
CA ARG A 96 1.54 -11.74 -43.46
C ARG A 96 1.20 -12.94 -42.58
N ALA A 97 0.07 -12.91 -41.88
CA ALA A 97 -0.41 -14.01 -41.05
C ALA A 97 -0.77 -15.24 -41.90
N LEU A 98 -1.45 -15.05 -43.04
CA LEU A 98 -1.72 -16.14 -43.98
C LEU A 98 -0.44 -16.76 -44.57
N GLN A 99 0.62 -15.97 -44.77
CA GLN A 99 1.94 -16.50 -45.18
C GLN A 99 2.59 -17.35 -44.07
N VAL A 100 2.51 -16.90 -42.81
CA VAL A 100 2.99 -17.67 -41.65
C VAL A 100 2.21 -18.97 -41.48
N LEU A 101 0.88 -18.90 -41.54
CA LEU A 101 -0.02 -20.06 -41.48
C LEU A 101 0.25 -21.05 -42.62
N LYS A 102 0.46 -20.56 -43.85
CA LYS A 102 0.88 -21.39 -44.99
C LYS A 102 2.24 -22.06 -44.73
N GLY A 103 3.22 -21.33 -44.23
CA GLY A 103 4.53 -21.88 -43.87
C GLY A 103 4.44 -22.98 -42.81
N LEU A 104 3.70 -22.74 -41.73
CA LEU A 104 3.43 -23.73 -40.68
C LEU A 104 2.68 -24.95 -41.24
N SER A 105 1.66 -24.74 -42.09
CA SER A 105 0.90 -25.84 -42.71
C SER A 105 1.79 -26.76 -43.54
N VAL A 106 2.77 -26.22 -44.27
CA VAL A 106 3.74 -27.01 -45.05
C VAL A 106 4.67 -27.79 -44.11
N THR A 107 5.16 -27.17 -43.05
CA THR A 107 6.01 -27.81 -42.04
C THR A 107 5.29 -28.99 -41.37
N PHE A 108 4.06 -28.78 -40.89
CA PHE A 108 3.27 -29.84 -40.26
C PHE A 108 2.80 -30.90 -41.24
N SER A 109 2.52 -30.54 -42.50
CA SER A 109 2.19 -31.53 -43.54
C SER A 109 3.38 -32.40 -43.92
N LYS A 110 4.62 -31.88 -43.81
CA LYS A 110 5.84 -32.70 -43.92
C LYS A 110 6.00 -33.61 -42.70
N LYS A 111 5.79 -33.09 -41.48
CA LYS A 111 5.87 -33.86 -40.24
C LYS A 111 4.76 -34.90 -40.09
N LEU A 112 3.59 -34.70 -40.68
CA LEU A 112 2.52 -35.71 -40.79
C LEU A 112 2.99 -36.98 -41.51
N ARG A 113 3.99 -36.88 -42.41
CA ARG A 113 4.59 -38.03 -43.08
C ARG A 113 5.66 -38.72 -42.22
N GLY A 114 6.14 -38.07 -41.16
CA GLY A 114 7.00 -38.67 -40.15
C GLY A 114 6.15 -39.31 -39.07
N GLU A 115 6.53 -40.50 -38.58
CA GLU A 115 5.77 -41.19 -37.55
C GLU A 115 6.08 -40.74 -36.12
N GLU A 116 7.08 -39.87 -35.95
CA GLU A 116 7.57 -39.44 -34.63
C GLU A 116 6.61 -38.45 -33.94
N PRO A 117 6.29 -38.68 -32.65
CA PRO A 117 5.49 -37.75 -31.88
C PRO A 117 6.26 -36.44 -31.62
N ILE A 118 5.56 -35.31 -31.74
CA ILE A 118 6.09 -33.98 -31.48
C ILE A 118 5.74 -33.54 -30.05
N LYS A 119 6.66 -32.85 -29.38
CA LYS A 119 6.39 -32.23 -28.08
C LYS A 119 5.86 -30.81 -28.29
N MET A 120 4.68 -30.52 -27.76
CA MET A 120 4.01 -29.24 -27.89
C MET A 120 3.67 -28.67 -26.51
N VAL A 121 3.93 -27.38 -26.32
CA VAL A 121 3.55 -26.63 -25.11
C VAL A 121 2.57 -25.54 -25.47
N GLY A 122 1.46 -25.48 -24.74
CA GLY A 122 0.48 -24.43 -24.91
C GLY A 122 -0.63 -24.54 -23.88
N ASN A 123 -1.56 -23.60 -23.92
CA ASN A 123 -2.64 -23.54 -22.96
C ASN A 123 -3.80 -24.42 -23.42
N LEU A 124 -4.19 -25.32 -22.52
CA LEU A 124 -5.28 -26.25 -22.72
C LEU A 124 -6.59 -25.48 -22.75
N LYS A 125 -7.38 -25.69 -23.79
CA LYS A 125 -8.75 -25.21 -23.90
C LYS A 125 -9.72 -26.35 -24.08
N ARG A 126 -10.71 -26.44 -23.20
CA ARG A 126 -11.80 -27.39 -23.33
C ARG A 126 -12.91 -26.78 -24.18
N SER A 127 -13.17 -27.38 -25.33
CA SER A 127 -14.29 -27.00 -26.18
C SER A 127 -15.61 -27.48 -25.58
N VAL A 128 -16.71 -26.80 -25.94
CA VAL A 128 -18.09 -27.12 -25.50
C VAL A 128 -18.48 -28.56 -25.83
N ASP A 129 -17.93 -29.11 -26.92
CA ASP A 129 -18.13 -30.50 -27.37
C ASP A 129 -17.31 -31.54 -26.57
N GLY A 130 -16.58 -31.12 -25.52
CA GLY A 130 -15.74 -31.98 -24.69
C GLY A 130 -14.36 -32.29 -25.25
N PHE A 131 -14.00 -31.79 -26.44
CA PHE A 131 -12.68 -31.96 -27.03
C PHE A 131 -11.65 -30.99 -26.43
N PHE A 132 -10.41 -31.46 -26.31
CA PHE A 132 -9.28 -30.64 -25.89
C PHE A 132 -8.66 -29.92 -27.09
N SER A 133 -8.25 -28.67 -26.88
CA SER A 133 -7.55 -27.88 -27.88
C SER A 133 -6.36 -27.12 -27.30
N LEU A 134 -5.36 -26.86 -28.12
CA LEU A 134 -4.23 -25.99 -27.79
C LEU A 134 -4.23 -24.81 -28.76
N VAL A 135 -4.28 -23.59 -28.24
CA VAL A 135 -4.28 -22.38 -29.06
C VAL A 135 -2.87 -21.83 -29.18
N ASN A 136 -2.40 -21.62 -30.41
CA ASN A 136 -1.05 -21.15 -30.74
C ASN A 136 0.11 -21.87 -30.00
N PRO A 137 0.12 -23.22 -29.87
CA PRO A 137 1.16 -23.91 -29.12
C PRO A 137 2.53 -23.82 -29.82
N GLU A 138 3.57 -23.87 -29.01
CA GLU A 138 4.96 -23.86 -29.45
C GLU A 138 5.56 -25.27 -29.38
N GLU A 139 6.29 -25.65 -30.42
CA GLU A 139 7.05 -26.91 -30.42
C GLU A 139 8.32 -26.75 -29.59
N VAL A 140 8.53 -27.68 -28.65
CA VAL A 140 9.68 -27.66 -27.73
C VAL A 140 10.61 -28.86 -27.96
N LYS A 141 11.90 -28.67 -27.66
CA LYS A 141 12.91 -29.73 -27.71
C LYS A 141 13.58 -29.86 -26.33
N GLY A 142 13.82 -31.09 -25.87
CA GLY A 142 14.49 -31.39 -24.60
C GLY A 142 13.56 -31.66 -23.42
N GLU A 143 14.12 -31.56 -22.22
CA GLU A 143 13.46 -31.66 -20.91
C GLU A 143 13.86 -30.42 -20.08
N GLY A 144 13.00 -29.96 -19.15
CA GLY A 144 13.26 -28.75 -18.35
C GLY A 144 11.98 -28.01 -17.93
N VAL A 145 12.10 -26.73 -17.57
CA VAL A 145 10.96 -25.85 -17.25
C VAL A 145 10.99 -24.62 -18.14
N LYS A 146 9.83 -24.25 -18.70
CA LYS A 146 9.63 -22.99 -19.40
C LYS A 146 9.06 -21.95 -18.43
N THR A 147 9.71 -20.79 -18.36
CA THR A 147 9.30 -19.65 -17.53
C THR A 147 8.67 -18.55 -18.39
N GLY A 148 7.49 -18.08 -18.00
CA GLY A 148 6.75 -17.02 -18.69
C GLY A 148 6.83 -15.69 -17.94
N TYR A 149 7.23 -14.61 -18.63
CA TYR A 149 7.40 -13.28 -18.00
C TYR A 149 6.27 -12.29 -18.33
N GLY A 150 5.32 -12.70 -19.18
CA GLY A 150 4.14 -11.91 -19.56
C GLY A 150 4.49 -10.71 -20.43
N VAL A 151 5.45 -10.85 -21.34
CA VAL A 151 5.89 -9.81 -22.28
C VAL A 151 5.40 -10.19 -23.68
N GLY A 152 4.25 -9.67 -24.09
CA GLY A 152 3.57 -10.06 -25.33
C GLY A 152 4.45 -10.01 -26.60
N GLY A 153 4.35 -11.08 -27.39
CA GLY A 153 5.01 -11.26 -28.70
C GLY A 153 6.13 -12.31 -28.66
N GLY A 154 5.98 -13.38 -29.47
CA GLY A 154 6.74 -14.65 -29.49
C GLY A 154 8.26 -14.61 -29.76
N GLY A 155 8.96 -13.55 -29.36
CA GLY A 155 10.43 -13.49 -29.33
C GLY A 155 10.99 -12.64 -28.18
N GLY A 156 10.14 -12.06 -27.34
CA GLY A 156 10.55 -11.27 -26.17
C GLY A 156 11.11 -12.14 -25.04
N GLU A 157 10.46 -13.27 -24.76
CA GLU A 157 10.77 -14.10 -23.59
C GLU A 157 12.13 -14.80 -23.68
N SER A 158 12.47 -15.37 -24.84
CA SER A 158 13.79 -15.99 -25.05
C SER A 158 14.94 -14.99 -24.92
N ARG A 159 14.72 -13.72 -25.32
CA ARG A 159 15.72 -12.65 -25.15
C ARG A 159 15.87 -12.22 -23.71
N ILE A 160 14.76 -12.13 -22.97
CA ILE A 160 14.77 -11.84 -21.52
C ILE A 160 15.51 -12.95 -20.78
N LYS A 161 15.24 -14.22 -21.11
CA LYS A 161 15.91 -15.37 -20.52
C LYS A 161 17.43 -15.30 -20.69
N LYS A 162 17.92 -15.10 -21.93
CA LYS A 162 19.35 -14.93 -22.21
C LYS A 162 19.96 -13.70 -21.53
N ALA A 163 19.19 -12.63 -21.36
CA ALA A 163 19.62 -11.44 -20.65
C ALA A 163 19.77 -11.70 -19.14
N LEU A 164 18.85 -12.48 -18.56
CA LEU A 164 18.91 -12.92 -17.17
C LEU A 164 20.07 -13.88 -16.93
N GLU A 165 20.27 -14.89 -17.79
CA GLU A 165 21.43 -15.82 -17.71
C GLU A 165 22.73 -15.00 -17.69
N HIS A 166 22.92 -14.12 -18.68
CA HIS A 166 24.11 -13.30 -18.77
C HIS A 166 24.25 -12.32 -17.59
N ALA A 167 23.15 -11.77 -17.07
CA ALA A 167 23.20 -10.88 -15.91
C ALA A 167 23.60 -11.64 -14.63
N ILE A 168 23.06 -12.84 -14.41
CA ILE A 168 23.44 -13.67 -13.26
C ILE A 168 24.92 -14.07 -13.38
N GLU A 169 25.34 -14.59 -14.53
CA GLU A 169 26.74 -14.98 -14.76
C GLU A 169 27.69 -13.78 -14.61
N THR A 170 27.39 -12.63 -15.22
CA THR A 170 28.31 -11.48 -15.23
C THR A 170 28.40 -10.76 -13.89
N TYR A 171 27.30 -10.66 -13.15
CA TYR A 171 27.23 -9.84 -11.93
C TYR A 171 27.24 -10.62 -10.62
N PHE A 172 27.08 -11.94 -10.66
CA PHE A 172 27.01 -12.80 -9.46
C PHE A 172 28.04 -13.94 -9.44
N LEU A 173 29.10 -13.85 -10.26
CA LEU A 173 30.26 -14.77 -10.23
C LEU A 173 30.89 -14.82 -8.83
N ASP A 174 30.85 -16.00 -8.21
CA ASP A 174 31.64 -16.44 -7.04
C ASP A 174 31.61 -15.57 -5.77
N LEU A 175 30.53 -14.81 -5.53
CA LEU A 175 30.33 -14.17 -4.24
C LEU A 175 29.42 -15.05 -3.37
N PRO A 176 29.88 -15.52 -2.19
CA PRO A 176 29.02 -16.17 -1.20
C PRO A 176 28.10 -15.10 -0.59
N LEU A 177 27.12 -14.67 -1.37
CA LEU A 177 26.12 -13.68 -1.00
C LEU A 177 25.23 -14.29 0.08
N LEU A 178 25.47 -13.83 1.31
CA LEU A 178 24.87 -14.19 2.57
C LEU A 178 24.41 -15.65 2.66
N SER A 179 25.36 -16.54 2.96
CA SER A 179 25.09 -17.87 3.48
C SER A 179 24.83 -17.79 4.99
N PHE A 180 23.63 -17.37 5.37
CA PHE A 180 23.06 -17.84 6.63
C PHE A 180 22.04 -18.92 6.26
N PRO A 181 22.32 -20.22 6.48
CA PRO A 181 21.28 -21.22 6.37
C PRO A 181 20.27 -20.95 7.48
N LEU A 182 19.10 -20.41 7.13
CA LEU A 182 17.96 -20.34 8.04
C LEU A 182 17.39 -21.75 8.17
N LYS A 183 18.00 -22.56 9.04
CA LYS A 183 17.42 -23.83 9.47
C LYS A 183 16.53 -23.55 10.67
N THR A 184 15.22 -23.70 10.50
CA THR A 184 14.30 -23.76 11.63
C THR A 184 14.43 -25.13 12.31
N SER A 185 14.20 -25.19 13.63
CA SER A 185 14.22 -26.41 14.44
C SER A 185 13.15 -27.43 13.99
N ASN A 186 12.08 -26.97 13.33
CA ASN A 186 10.98 -27.78 12.82
C ASN A 186 10.88 -27.71 11.29
N SER A 187 11.78 -28.39 10.57
CA SER A 187 11.66 -28.79 9.15
C SER A 187 11.23 -27.78 8.07
N ASN A 188 10.98 -26.51 8.38
CA ASN A 188 10.62 -25.47 7.42
C ASN A 188 11.88 -24.68 7.11
N VAL A 189 12.69 -25.25 6.23
CA VAL A 189 13.84 -24.60 5.61
C VAL A 189 13.30 -23.42 4.80
N ILE A 190 13.68 -22.17 5.13
CA ILE A 190 13.23 -20.98 4.37
C ILE A 190 13.76 -21.02 2.92
N SER A 191 14.88 -21.71 2.66
CA SER A 191 15.37 -22.01 1.30
C SER A 191 16.49 -23.04 1.32
N THR A 192 16.59 -23.83 0.24
CA THR A 192 17.64 -24.85 0.05
C THR A 192 18.89 -24.29 -0.65
N SER A 193 18.94 -22.99 -0.92
CA SER A 193 20.05 -22.35 -1.64
C SER A 193 21.11 -21.77 -0.71
N ASP A 194 22.37 -22.00 -1.04
CA ASP A 194 23.51 -21.50 -0.27
C ASP A 194 23.92 -20.07 -0.67
N SER A 195 23.46 -19.56 -1.83
CA SER A 195 23.83 -18.22 -2.34
C SER A 195 22.66 -17.47 -3.00
N ILE A 196 22.70 -16.12 -3.02
CA ILE A 196 21.69 -15.29 -3.72
C ILE A 196 21.63 -15.63 -5.22
N SER A 197 22.78 -15.93 -5.82
CA SER A 197 22.88 -16.36 -7.22
C SER A 197 22.08 -17.64 -7.48
N GLU A 198 22.19 -18.61 -6.58
CA GLU A 198 21.44 -19.87 -6.66
C GLU A 198 19.93 -19.65 -6.50
N SER A 199 19.50 -18.75 -5.60
CA SER A 199 18.07 -18.38 -5.48
C SER A 199 17.52 -17.76 -6.76
N PHE A 200 18.24 -16.80 -7.38
CA PHE A 200 17.84 -16.28 -8.69
C PHE A 200 17.83 -17.37 -9.75
N ASN A 201 18.81 -18.28 -9.75
CA ASN A 201 18.83 -19.39 -10.69
C ASN A 201 17.63 -20.33 -10.49
N LYS A 202 17.27 -20.71 -9.26
CA LYS A 202 16.10 -21.54 -8.99
C LYS A 202 14.78 -20.82 -9.33
N ILE A 203 14.70 -19.51 -9.18
CA ILE A 203 13.49 -18.73 -9.53
C ILE A 203 13.33 -18.55 -11.04
N HIS A 204 14.40 -18.26 -11.78
CA HIS A 204 14.34 -17.95 -13.21
C HIS A 204 14.58 -19.17 -14.11
N PHE A 205 15.32 -20.16 -13.61
CA PHE A 205 15.73 -21.39 -14.29
C PHE A 205 15.49 -22.64 -13.42
N PRO A 206 14.26 -22.87 -12.90
CA PRO A 206 13.99 -24.00 -12.04
C PRO A 206 14.18 -25.34 -12.74
N LEU A 207 14.66 -26.32 -11.99
CA LEU A 207 14.58 -27.73 -12.38
C LEU A 207 13.16 -28.26 -12.12
N PRO A 208 12.68 -29.26 -12.88
CA PRO A 208 11.32 -29.81 -12.72
C PRO A 208 10.98 -30.25 -11.28
N LYS A 209 11.97 -30.75 -10.53
CA LYS A 209 11.80 -31.19 -9.14
C LYS A 209 11.49 -30.05 -8.14
N ASN A 210 11.72 -28.79 -8.53
CA ASN A 210 11.64 -27.64 -7.64
C ASN A 210 10.35 -26.82 -7.82
N LEU A 211 9.43 -27.29 -8.67
CA LEU A 211 8.23 -26.53 -9.06
C LEU A 211 7.17 -26.40 -7.95
N GLU A 212 7.07 -27.38 -7.05
CA GLU A 212 5.93 -27.48 -6.11
C GLU A 212 6.19 -26.78 -4.77
N TYR A 213 7.43 -26.84 -4.26
CA TYR A 213 7.81 -26.23 -2.97
C TYR A 213 9.02 -25.29 -3.08
N GLY A 214 9.95 -25.54 -4.00
CA GLY A 214 11.24 -24.85 -4.02
C GLY A 214 11.22 -23.40 -4.51
N ILE A 215 10.24 -22.94 -5.29
CA ILE A 215 10.28 -21.55 -5.83
C ILE A 215 9.85 -20.51 -4.79
N GLN A 216 8.86 -20.84 -3.97
CA GLN A 216 8.31 -19.90 -2.98
C GLN A 216 9.33 -19.64 -1.87
N ASP A 217 9.99 -20.69 -1.39
CA ASP A 217 11.10 -20.63 -0.44
C ASP A 217 12.20 -19.66 -0.92
N GLU A 218 12.60 -19.73 -2.18
CA GLU A 218 13.64 -18.84 -2.73
C GLU A 218 13.17 -17.38 -2.83
N ARG A 219 11.88 -17.14 -3.05
CA ARG A 219 11.30 -15.79 -3.03
C ARG A 219 11.30 -15.24 -1.61
N GLU A 220 10.90 -16.04 -0.63
CA GLU A 220 10.93 -15.68 0.79
C GLU A 220 12.36 -15.40 1.26
N ARG A 221 13.35 -16.18 0.83
CA ARG A 221 14.77 -15.90 1.09
C ARG A 221 15.20 -14.55 0.54
N LEU A 222 14.93 -14.25 -0.73
CA LEU A 222 15.30 -12.95 -1.32
C LEU A 222 14.56 -11.80 -0.63
N ALA A 223 13.31 -12.01 -0.22
CA ALA A 223 12.55 -11.03 0.54
C ALA A 223 13.14 -10.80 1.93
N PHE A 224 13.53 -11.87 2.65
CA PHE A 224 14.21 -11.79 3.93
C PHE A 224 15.51 -11.00 3.85
N GLU A 225 16.32 -11.23 2.81
CA GLU A 225 17.55 -10.47 2.58
C GLU A 225 17.28 -8.98 2.36
N SER A 226 16.30 -8.66 1.51
CA SER A 226 15.89 -7.29 1.26
C SER A 226 15.38 -6.59 2.54
N LEU A 227 14.58 -7.28 3.33
CA LEU A 227 14.08 -6.79 4.61
C LEU A 227 15.22 -6.58 5.62
N SER A 228 16.20 -7.49 5.68
CA SER A 228 17.34 -7.42 6.60
C SER A 228 18.22 -6.19 6.32
N VAL A 229 18.55 -5.94 5.04
CA VAL A 229 19.29 -4.74 4.62
C VAL A 229 18.53 -3.47 4.97
N THR A 230 17.20 -3.49 4.78
CA THR A 230 16.34 -2.36 5.11
C THR A 230 16.31 -2.09 6.61
N GLN A 231 16.18 -3.11 7.45
CA GLN A 231 16.24 -2.98 8.92
C GLN A 231 17.61 -2.47 9.39
N LEU A 232 18.70 -2.93 8.78
CA LEU A 232 20.05 -2.48 9.10
C LEU A 232 20.23 -0.99 8.81
N ARG A 233 19.78 -0.52 7.64
CA ARG A 233 19.82 0.91 7.29
C ARG A 233 19.01 1.75 8.27
N LEU A 234 17.83 1.27 8.63
CA LEU A 234 16.98 1.93 9.61
C LEU A 234 17.68 2.09 10.97
N LEU A 235 18.40 1.07 11.44
CA LEU A 235 19.20 1.14 12.67
C LEU A 235 20.38 2.11 12.56
N LEU A 236 21.09 2.10 11.43
CA LEU A 236 22.28 2.93 11.23
C LEU A 236 21.93 4.42 11.11
N ASN A 237 20.79 4.75 10.51
CA ASN A 237 20.32 6.14 10.38
C ASN A 237 19.94 6.78 11.73
N VAL A 238 19.83 6.01 12.80
CA VAL A 238 19.59 6.56 14.14
C VAL A 238 20.91 7.12 14.68
N LYS A 239 21.00 8.46 14.78
CA LYS A 239 22.16 9.11 15.42
C LYS A 239 22.25 8.67 16.89
N PRO A 240 23.45 8.35 17.42
CA PRO A 240 23.62 8.05 18.82
C PRO A 240 23.19 9.27 19.66
N GLY A 241 22.02 9.17 20.27
CA GLY A 241 21.55 10.12 21.26
C GLY A 241 22.41 10.05 22.52
N LYS A 242 22.54 11.18 23.21
CA LYS A 242 23.29 11.24 24.46
C LYS A 242 22.55 10.43 25.53
N ASN A 243 23.26 9.57 26.27
CA ASN A 243 22.71 8.85 27.41
C ASN A 243 22.04 9.85 28.37
N LEU A 244 20.91 9.44 28.97
CA LEU A 244 20.32 10.17 30.09
C LEU A 244 21.35 10.14 31.23
N HIS A 245 22.11 11.22 31.39
CA HIS A 245 23.11 11.29 32.43
C HIS A 245 22.43 11.25 33.81
N GLN A 246 22.79 10.21 34.56
CA GLN A 246 22.46 9.91 35.95
C GLN A 246 21.04 9.37 36.21
N PRO A 247 20.88 8.06 36.44
CA PRO A 247 19.66 7.54 37.04
C PRO A 247 19.52 8.14 38.47
N PRO A 248 18.37 8.73 38.83
CA PRO A 248 18.08 9.01 40.24
C PRO A 248 18.13 7.71 41.03
N SER A 249 18.64 7.78 42.26
CA SER A 249 18.86 6.63 43.15
C SER A 249 17.58 5.91 43.61
N LYS A 250 16.38 6.44 43.30
CA LYS A 250 15.08 5.83 43.65
C LYS A 250 14.00 6.13 42.59
N ILE A 251 13.28 5.09 42.20
CA ILE A 251 12.04 5.16 41.42
C ILE A 251 10.96 5.85 42.28
N PHE A 252 10.30 6.87 41.74
CA PHE A 252 9.20 7.57 42.40
C PHE A 252 7.95 6.69 42.44
N THR A 253 7.39 6.55 43.64
CA THR A 253 6.09 5.89 43.88
C THR A 253 5.22 6.84 44.71
N PRO A 254 4.09 7.34 44.18
CA PRO A 254 3.23 8.27 44.91
C PRO A 254 2.48 7.56 46.04
N SER A 255 2.08 8.30 47.08
CA SER A 255 1.46 7.74 48.31
C SER A 255 0.15 6.98 48.09
N ASN A 256 -0.55 7.26 46.99
CA ASN A 256 -1.77 6.57 46.57
C ASN A 256 -1.51 5.27 45.77
N ILE A 257 -0.26 4.97 45.43
CA ILE A 257 0.17 3.72 44.78
C ILE A 257 1.07 2.98 45.76
N LYS A 258 0.63 1.82 46.27
CA LYS A 258 1.40 1.11 47.31
C LYS A 258 2.68 0.46 46.78
N ILE A 259 2.64 -0.14 45.59
CA ILE A 259 3.77 -0.87 44.97
C ILE A 259 3.64 -0.75 43.45
N LEU A 260 4.76 -0.50 42.75
CA LEU A 260 4.83 -0.59 41.29
C LEU A 260 4.95 -2.05 40.86
N ASP A 261 4.28 -2.42 39.77
CA ASP A 261 4.37 -3.77 39.22
C ASP A 261 5.80 -4.05 38.72
N PRO A 262 6.34 -5.28 38.86
CA PRO A 262 7.65 -5.63 38.35
C PRO A 262 7.85 -5.29 36.86
N SER A 263 6.81 -5.40 36.02
CA SER A 263 6.88 -5.01 34.61
C SER A 263 7.06 -3.51 34.41
N GLN A 264 6.48 -2.68 35.29
CA GLN A 264 6.66 -1.23 35.27
C GLN A 264 8.09 -0.85 35.67
N ILE A 265 8.64 -1.49 36.71
CA ILE A 265 10.02 -1.28 37.16
C ILE A 265 11.01 -1.71 36.07
N HIS A 266 10.78 -2.87 35.45
CA HIS A 266 11.59 -3.35 34.34
C HIS A 266 11.55 -2.36 33.16
N ALA A 267 10.37 -1.89 32.76
CA ALA A 267 10.23 -0.90 31.70
C ALA A 267 10.97 0.42 32.01
N ILE A 268 10.88 0.91 33.25
CA ILE A 268 11.61 2.13 33.67
C ILE A 268 13.12 1.92 33.51
N ASN A 269 13.66 0.84 34.10
CA ASN A 269 15.09 0.55 34.07
C ASN A 269 15.60 0.36 32.64
N ASP A 270 14.81 -0.30 31.79
CA ASP A 270 15.19 -0.59 30.43
C ASP A 270 15.17 0.66 29.54
N ILE A 271 14.20 1.55 29.73
CA ILE A 271 14.18 2.86 29.02
C ILE A 271 15.41 3.70 29.42
N THR A 272 15.80 3.65 30.69
CA THR A 272 16.83 4.53 31.24
C THR A 272 18.25 4.03 30.99
N ASN A 273 18.45 2.70 30.99
CA ASN A 273 19.79 2.09 30.95
C ASN A 273 20.21 1.59 29.55
N THR A 274 19.37 1.73 28.52
CA THR A 274 19.69 1.26 27.17
C THR A 274 20.08 2.39 26.21
N THR A 275 20.75 2.00 25.12
CA THR A 275 21.12 2.85 23.98
C THR A 275 19.93 3.18 23.07
N TYR A 276 18.78 2.51 23.23
CA TYR A 276 17.59 2.79 22.43
C TYR A 276 17.12 4.24 22.65
N HIS A 277 16.78 4.89 21.53
CA HIS A 277 16.26 6.26 21.50
C HIS A 277 14.75 6.31 21.39
N GLU A 278 14.14 5.29 20.82
CA GLU A 278 12.70 5.20 20.66
C GLU A 278 12.17 3.97 21.37
N PHE A 279 11.12 4.18 22.17
CA PHE A 279 10.43 3.11 22.89
C PHE A 279 8.95 3.16 22.60
N LEU A 280 8.33 1.99 22.48
CA LEU A 280 6.89 1.82 22.53
C LEU A 280 6.55 1.10 23.82
N LEU A 281 5.95 1.83 24.76
CA LEU A 281 5.38 1.26 25.98
C LEU A 281 3.92 0.90 25.73
N ALA A 282 3.71 -0.39 25.48
CA ALA A 282 2.41 -1.00 25.32
C ALA A 282 1.88 -1.52 26.66
N GLY A 283 0.60 -1.31 26.90
CA GLY A 283 -0.09 -1.93 28.02
C GLY A 283 -1.50 -1.37 28.11
N ASP A 284 -2.42 -2.13 28.68
CA ASP A 284 -3.84 -1.74 28.67
C ASP A 284 -4.11 -0.40 29.36
N VAL A 285 -5.28 0.18 29.13
CA VAL A 285 -5.75 1.33 29.91
C VAL A 285 -5.59 1.00 31.40
N GLY A 286 -5.07 1.92 32.23
CA GLY A 286 -4.88 1.66 33.66
C GLY A 286 -3.72 0.73 34.06
N SER A 287 -2.89 0.24 33.13
CA SER A 287 -1.67 -0.55 33.45
C SER A 287 -0.53 0.26 34.07
N GLY A 288 -0.69 1.57 34.27
CA GLY A 288 0.34 2.44 34.83
C GLY A 288 1.33 3.04 33.82
N LYS A 289 0.98 3.12 32.53
CA LYS A 289 1.82 3.80 31.50
C LYS A 289 2.25 5.21 31.92
N THR A 290 1.34 5.96 32.55
CA THR A 290 1.58 7.34 32.98
C THR A 290 2.62 7.45 34.11
N ILE A 291 2.68 6.48 35.04
CA ILE A 291 3.67 6.51 36.13
C ILE A 291 5.06 6.11 35.63
N VAL A 292 5.14 5.18 34.65
CA VAL A 292 6.39 4.86 33.95
C VAL A 292 6.89 6.09 33.20
N ALA A 293 6.03 6.75 32.42
CA ALA A 293 6.33 7.97 31.70
C ALA A 293 6.88 9.08 32.61
N TYR A 294 6.21 9.34 33.74
CA TYR A 294 6.64 10.34 34.70
C TYR A 294 8.01 10.00 35.30
N ASN A 295 8.24 8.75 35.71
CA ASN A 295 9.54 8.32 36.21
C ASN A 295 10.67 8.52 35.19
N VAL A 296 10.44 8.17 33.92
CA VAL A 296 11.41 8.39 32.84
C VAL A 296 11.75 9.89 32.69
N MET A 297 10.75 10.77 32.77
CA MET A 297 10.97 12.22 32.75
C MET A 297 11.78 12.70 33.97
N LEU A 298 11.47 12.20 35.18
CA LEU A 298 12.22 12.52 36.40
C LEU A 298 13.70 12.12 36.31
N MET A 299 14.02 11.08 35.54
CA MET A 299 15.41 10.67 35.32
C MET A 299 16.16 11.59 34.36
N CYS A 300 15.45 12.41 33.57
CA CYS A 300 16.05 13.38 32.67
C CYS A 300 16.05 14.78 33.30
N LYS A 301 17.08 15.07 34.09
CA LYS A 301 17.23 16.38 34.77
C LYS A 301 18.09 17.39 34.02
N SER A 302 18.72 16.99 32.91
CA SER A 302 19.65 17.85 32.17
C SER A 302 18.96 18.81 31.19
N ARG A 303 17.67 18.60 30.92
CA ARG A 303 16.91 19.31 29.88
C ARG A 303 15.43 19.37 30.21
N VAL A 304 14.66 20.16 29.46
CA VAL A 304 13.20 20.22 29.57
C VAL A 304 12.57 18.97 28.98
N ASN A 305 11.58 18.41 29.67
CA ASN A 305 10.82 17.24 29.26
C ASN A 305 9.46 17.64 28.68
N TYR A 306 8.94 16.87 27.72
CA TYR A 306 7.71 17.20 27.00
C TYR A 306 6.74 16.03 26.98
N TYR A 307 5.48 16.26 27.35
CA TYR A 307 4.39 15.27 27.28
C TYR A 307 3.33 15.77 26.30
N ILE A 308 3.09 15.03 25.21
CA ILE A 308 2.11 15.37 24.19
C ILE A 308 0.94 14.40 24.26
N ALA A 309 -0.26 14.95 24.47
CA ALA A 309 -1.52 14.22 24.55
C ALA A 309 -2.46 14.55 23.35
N PRO A 310 -3.36 13.64 22.94
CA PRO A 310 -4.17 13.75 21.72
C PRO A 310 -5.27 14.79 21.81
N THR A 311 -5.71 15.12 23.02
CA THR A 311 -6.81 16.06 23.25
C THR A 311 -6.50 16.98 24.41
N THR A 312 -7.10 18.18 24.39
CA THR A 312 -7.02 19.15 25.48
C THR A 312 -7.45 18.55 26.81
N ILE A 313 -8.45 17.66 26.80
CA ILE A 313 -8.98 16.99 28.00
C ILE A 313 -7.91 16.09 28.63
N LEU A 314 -7.29 15.21 27.83
CA LEU A 314 -6.26 14.32 28.33
C LEU A 314 -5.02 15.09 28.79
N ALA A 315 -4.62 16.13 28.03
CA ALA A 315 -3.51 17.00 28.40
C ALA A 315 -3.74 17.66 29.77
N LYS A 316 -4.96 18.15 30.05
CA LYS A 316 -5.31 18.75 31.36
C LYS A 316 -5.31 17.73 32.50
N GLN A 317 -5.80 16.52 32.25
CA GLN A 317 -5.77 15.45 33.25
C GLN A 317 -4.33 15.09 33.64
N ILE A 318 -3.44 14.93 32.65
CA ILE A 318 -2.03 14.65 32.89
C ILE A 318 -1.34 15.82 33.58
N TYR A 319 -1.61 17.05 33.15
CA TYR A 319 -1.09 18.26 33.81
C TYR A 319 -1.44 18.31 35.30
N ASN A 320 -2.73 18.13 35.64
CA ASN A 320 -3.18 18.15 37.03
C ASN A 320 -2.56 17.00 37.85
N LEU A 321 -2.44 15.82 37.24
CA LEU A 321 -1.81 14.66 37.87
C LEU A 321 -0.33 14.92 38.17
N PHE A 322 0.44 15.39 37.19
CA PHE A 322 1.87 15.69 37.36
C PHE A 322 2.08 16.81 38.38
N LYS A 323 1.26 17.87 38.32
CA LYS A 323 1.30 18.96 39.31
C LYS A 323 1.10 18.45 40.75
N SER A 324 0.23 17.46 40.95
CA SER A 324 0.05 16.84 42.27
C SER A 324 1.24 16.00 42.74
N TRP A 325 2.06 15.51 41.82
CA TRP A 325 3.28 14.74 42.12
C TRP A 325 4.53 15.61 42.24
N ASP A 326 4.54 16.76 41.57
CA ASP A 326 5.63 17.74 41.57
C ASP A 326 5.88 18.36 42.95
N GLU A 327 4.82 18.52 43.76
CA GLU A 327 4.94 19.02 45.15
C GLU A 327 5.93 18.20 45.98
N VAL A 328 6.10 16.91 45.65
CA VAL A 328 7.03 15.99 46.32
C VAL A 328 8.43 16.03 45.70
N ASN A 329 8.56 16.41 44.42
CA ASN A 329 9.80 16.28 43.64
C ASN A 329 10.50 17.62 43.33
N ASN A 330 9.90 18.76 43.73
CA ASN A 330 10.42 20.12 43.53
C ASN A 330 10.71 20.45 42.05
N LEU A 331 9.78 20.08 41.17
CA LEU A 331 9.80 20.39 39.74
C LEU A 331 8.61 21.27 39.37
N ASN A 332 8.68 21.95 38.23
CA ASN A 332 7.53 22.68 37.69
C ASN A 332 6.97 21.97 36.47
N THR A 333 5.67 21.66 36.50
CA THR A 333 4.92 21.31 35.30
C THR A 333 4.19 22.52 34.73
N TYR A 334 4.34 22.77 33.42
CA TYR A 334 3.64 23.79 32.65
C TYR A 334 2.62 23.17 31.68
N TYR A 335 1.63 23.96 31.26
CA TYR A 335 0.57 23.53 30.36
C TYR A 335 0.53 24.38 29.07
N ILE A 336 0.49 23.73 27.90
CA ILE A 336 0.35 24.40 26.60
C ILE A 336 -0.69 23.69 25.74
N ASP A 337 -1.77 24.38 25.36
CA ASP A 337 -2.74 23.89 24.37
C ASP A 337 -2.91 24.87 23.18
N GLY A 338 -3.88 24.58 22.31
CA GLY A 338 -4.20 25.44 21.17
C GLY A 338 -4.75 26.82 21.55
N SER A 339 -5.23 27.01 22.79
CA SER A 339 -5.76 28.28 23.29
C SER A 339 -4.69 29.18 23.91
N VAL A 340 -3.55 28.63 24.33
CA VAL A 340 -2.41 29.41 24.85
C VAL A 340 -1.78 30.23 23.73
N VAL A 341 -1.95 31.55 23.78
CA VAL A 341 -1.57 32.52 22.74
C VAL A 341 -0.06 32.78 22.75
N GLY A 342 0.50 33.16 21.60
CA GLY A 342 1.95 33.18 21.34
C GLY A 342 2.84 33.89 22.37
N LYS A 343 2.37 34.94 23.07
CA LYS A 343 3.17 35.60 24.12
C LYS A 343 3.37 34.73 25.36
N GLU A 344 2.30 34.12 25.85
CA GLU A 344 2.33 33.24 27.03
C GLU A 344 3.05 31.93 26.71
N ARG A 345 2.85 31.39 25.50
CA ARG A 345 3.58 30.22 25.01
C ARG A 345 5.09 30.45 24.97
N ASN A 346 5.52 31.57 24.38
CA ASN A 346 6.93 31.92 24.27
C ASN A 346 7.56 32.18 25.64
N TYR A 347 6.77 32.69 26.60
CA TYR A 347 7.19 32.82 27.98
C TYR A 347 7.47 31.43 28.59
N ILE A 348 6.51 30.52 28.55
CA ILE A 348 6.67 29.17 29.12
C ILE A 348 7.88 28.44 28.51
N LEU A 349 8.03 28.45 27.18
CA LEU A 349 9.15 27.79 26.50
C LEU A 349 10.52 28.42 26.83
N LYS A 350 10.56 29.71 27.16
CA LYS A 350 11.80 30.43 27.50
C LYS A 350 12.21 30.25 28.96
N TYR A 351 11.25 30.13 29.88
CA TYR A 351 11.50 30.12 31.32
C TYR A 351 11.48 28.74 31.97
N ALA A 352 11.03 27.70 31.25
CA ALA A 352 11.17 26.32 31.70
C ALA A 352 12.65 25.96 31.87
N LYS A 353 13.00 25.35 33.01
CA LYS A 353 14.37 24.98 33.39
C LYS A 353 14.62 23.50 33.15
N GLU A 354 15.88 23.11 33.25
CA GLU A 354 16.28 21.69 33.19
C GLU A 354 15.54 20.87 34.26
N GLY A 355 14.96 19.72 33.85
CA GLY A 355 14.12 18.87 34.70
C GLY A 355 12.63 19.22 34.71
N ASP A 356 12.24 20.45 34.32
CA ASP A 356 10.83 20.83 34.24
C ASP A 356 10.09 20.05 33.15
N ILE A 357 8.77 19.95 33.30
CA ILE A 357 7.89 19.20 32.38
C ILE A 357 6.91 20.16 31.70
N ILE A 358 6.75 20.04 30.39
CA ILE A 358 5.73 20.77 29.63
C ILE A 358 4.73 19.77 29.07
N VAL A 359 3.48 19.86 29.53
CA VAL A 359 2.36 19.03 29.08
C VAL A 359 1.52 19.80 28.07
N GLY A 360 1.19 19.19 26.93
CA GLY A 360 0.40 19.85 25.92
C GLY A 360 -0.25 18.95 24.88
N THR A 361 -0.85 19.58 23.88
CA THR A 361 -1.47 18.89 22.73
C THR A 361 -0.55 18.90 21.51
N ILE A 362 -1.01 18.44 20.35
CA ILE A 362 -0.28 18.55 19.06
C ILE A 362 0.26 19.96 18.81
N ALA A 363 -0.43 21.00 19.30
CA ALA A 363 0.01 22.38 19.21
C ALA A 363 1.39 22.61 19.86
N LEU A 364 1.72 21.89 20.95
CA LEU A 364 3.04 21.88 21.57
C LEU A 364 4.08 21.31 20.61
N GLY A 365 3.75 20.20 19.94
CA GLY A 365 4.62 19.51 18.98
C GLY A 365 5.22 20.45 17.93
N ASN A 366 4.38 21.28 17.30
CA ASN A 366 4.80 22.26 16.28
C ASN A 366 5.76 23.34 16.78
N CYS A 367 5.90 23.49 18.10
CA CYS A 367 6.76 24.50 18.72
C CYS A 367 8.09 23.91 19.22
N LEU A 368 8.31 22.59 19.04
CA LEU A 368 9.50 21.90 19.56
C LEU A 368 10.70 21.98 18.62
N ASP A 369 10.55 22.49 17.39
CA ASP A 369 11.67 22.57 16.45
C ASP A 369 12.75 23.54 16.96
N GLY A 370 14.00 23.08 16.97
CA GLY A 370 15.16 23.86 17.41
C GLY A 370 15.35 24.00 18.93
N LEU A 371 14.48 23.40 19.76
CA LEU A 371 14.67 23.36 21.21
C LEU A 371 15.55 22.18 21.65
N ASP A 372 16.32 22.37 22.72
CA ASP A 372 17.05 21.27 23.35
C ASP A 372 16.09 20.48 24.26
N LYS A 373 15.94 19.17 23.98
CA LYS A 373 14.90 18.32 24.60
C LYS A 373 15.53 17.18 25.38
N GLY A 374 14.94 16.88 26.53
CA GLY A 374 15.29 15.74 27.37
C GLY A 374 14.60 14.46 26.92
N VAL A 375 13.39 14.24 27.42
CA VAL A 375 12.49 13.16 27.01
C VAL A 375 11.24 13.73 26.36
N VAL A 376 10.82 13.15 25.24
CA VAL A 376 9.53 13.45 24.61
C VAL A 376 8.61 12.24 24.73
N ILE A 377 7.46 12.43 25.37
CA ILE A 377 6.44 11.40 25.55
C ILE A 377 5.26 11.70 24.63
N LEU A 378 4.84 10.70 23.89
CA LEU A 378 3.74 10.77 22.92
C LEU A 378 2.65 9.80 23.35
N ASP A 379 1.51 10.31 23.81
CA ASP A 379 0.38 9.47 24.20
C ASP A 379 -0.58 9.27 23.02
N GLU A 380 -0.98 8.03 22.75
CA GLU A 380 -1.89 7.63 21.66
C GLU A 380 -1.52 8.22 20.28
N GLU A 381 -0.28 7.97 19.84
CA GLU A 381 0.34 8.60 18.67
C GLU A 381 -0.51 8.54 17.39
N GLN A 382 -1.27 7.47 17.21
CA GLN A 382 -2.14 7.25 16.06
C GLN A 382 -3.14 8.39 15.77
N ARG A 383 -3.47 9.22 16.78
CA ARG A 383 -4.42 10.34 16.63
C ARG A 383 -3.73 11.59 16.07
N TYR A 384 -2.39 11.56 15.99
CA TYR A 384 -1.59 12.62 15.43
C TYR A 384 -1.44 12.40 13.92
N GLY A 385 -1.96 13.33 13.12
CA GLY A 385 -1.74 13.34 11.68
C GLY A 385 -0.25 13.50 11.32
N GLU A 386 0.06 13.55 10.02
CA GLU A 386 1.43 13.49 9.48
C GLU A 386 2.38 14.59 10.02
N LYS A 387 1.86 15.71 10.51
CA LYS A 387 2.64 16.89 10.95
C LYS A 387 3.55 16.66 12.17
N LEU A 388 3.20 15.75 13.09
CA LEU A 388 4.02 15.51 14.29
C LEU A 388 5.25 14.64 14.00
N LYS A 389 5.21 13.82 12.94
CA LYS A 389 6.26 12.84 12.63
C LYS A 389 7.53 13.47 12.04
N SER A 390 7.40 14.53 11.25
CA SER A 390 8.57 15.28 10.72
C SER A 390 9.36 15.99 11.82
N ILE A 391 8.71 16.32 12.93
CA ILE A 391 9.32 17.00 14.10
C ILE A 391 10.12 16.01 14.94
N LEU A 392 9.82 14.71 14.85
CA LEU A 392 10.43 13.65 15.65
C LEU A 392 11.53 12.88 14.91
N SER A 393 11.54 12.89 13.57
CA SER A 393 12.28 11.93 12.74
C SER A 393 13.81 12.11 12.66
N ASN A 394 14.43 12.98 13.48
CA ASN A 394 15.84 13.36 13.29
C ASN A 394 16.63 13.68 14.57
N ASN A 395 16.18 13.24 15.75
CA ASN A 395 16.64 13.88 16.98
C ASN A 395 17.45 13.01 17.95
N SER A 396 18.36 13.67 18.66
CA SER A 396 19.31 13.14 19.64
C SER A 396 18.75 12.97 21.06
N TYR A 397 17.43 12.84 21.20
CA TYR A 397 16.72 12.72 22.47
C TYR A 397 15.89 11.43 22.55
N LYS A 398 15.54 10.99 23.77
CA LYS A 398 14.71 9.80 23.96
C LYS A 398 13.23 10.12 23.72
N THR A 399 12.58 9.29 22.92
CA THR A 399 11.15 9.34 22.60
C THR A 399 10.44 8.12 23.16
N LEU A 400 9.41 8.34 23.97
CA LEU A 400 8.59 7.28 24.55
C LEU A 400 7.15 7.39 24.01
N ARG A 401 6.74 6.41 23.21
CA ARG A 401 5.38 6.29 22.70
C ARG A 401 4.55 5.45 23.66
N LEU A 402 3.42 5.98 24.13
CA LEU A 402 2.48 5.27 24.99
C LEU A 402 1.29 4.80 24.13
N SER A 403 0.91 3.53 24.28
CA SER A 403 -0.26 3.01 23.58
C SER A 403 -1.02 1.99 24.43
N ALA A 404 -2.35 2.16 24.52
CA ALA A 404 -3.23 1.19 25.16
C ALA A 404 -3.35 -0.12 24.35
N THR A 405 -3.37 0.03 23.03
CA THR A 405 -3.37 -1.04 22.03
C THR A 405 -2.48 -0.56 20.89
N PRO A 406 -1.30 -1.14 20.65
CA PRO A 406 -0.48 -0.71 19.54
C PRO A 406 -1.25 -1.00 18.26
N ILE A 407 -1.88 0.01 17.68
CA ILE A 407 -2.69 -0.11 16.46
C ILE A 407 -1.85 -0.80 15.38
N PRO A 408 -2.44 -1.57 14.46
CA PRO A 408 -1.75 -2.14 13.32
C PRO A 408 -0.68 -1.23 12.73
N ARG A 409 -0.90 0.07 12.52
CA ARG A 409 0.12 1.04 12.04
C ARG A 409 1.29 1.31 13.01
N THR A 410 1.04 1.36 14.31
CA THR A 410 2.04 1.58 15.38
C THR A 410 2.82 0.29 15.65
N LEU A 411 2.11 -0.84 15.72
CA LEU A 411 2.69 -2.17 15.74
C LEU A 411 3.56 -2.36 14.50
N GLN A 412 3.03 -2.05 13.32
CA GLN A 412 3.76 -2.01 12.06
C GLN A 412 5.00 -1.14 12.20
N SER A 413 4.93 0.16 12.52
CA SER A 413 6.14 1.01 12.64
C SER A 413 7.20 0.48 13.60
N THR A 414 6.81 -0.25 14.64
CA THR A 414 7.73 -0.86 15.62
C THR A 414 8.14 -2.30 15.26
N THR A 415 7.42 -2.98 14.37
CA THR A 415 7.80 -4.25 13.70
C THR A 415 8.68 -4.00 12.50
N TYR A 416 8.52 -2.82 11.94
CA TYR A 416 9.17 -2.33 10.74
C TYR A 416 10.42 -1.51 11.02
N HIS A 417 10.67 -1.08 12.26
CA HIS A 417 11.87 -0.33 12.61
C HIS A 417 12.56 -0.97 13.81
N ALA A 418 13.65 -1.71 13.53
CA ALA A 418 14.46 -2.34 14.56
C ALA A 418 15.03 -1.35 15.60
N GLY A 419 15.04 -0.03 15.31
CA GLY A 419 15.45 1.02 16.25
C GLY A 419 14.43 1.40 17.32
N VAL A 420 13.21 0.82 17.30
CA VAL A 420 12.22 1.02 18.39
C VAL A 420 12.16 -0.20 19.30
N LYS A 421 12.50 -0.03 20.58
CA LYS A 421 12.32 -1.08 21.59
C LYS A 421 10.87 -1.13 22.07
N ARG A 422 10.29 -2.32 22.11
CA ARG A 422 8.93 -2.52 22.65
C ARG A 422 8.99 -3.01 24.07
N LEU A 423 8.16 -2.42 24.91
CA LEU A 423 8.03 -2.77 26.32
C LEU A 423 6.57 -3.00 26.61
N GLN A 424 6.28 -4.13 27.26
CA GLN A 424 4.94 -4.46 27.69
C GLN A 424 4.84 -4.36 29.21
N ILE A 425 3.84 -3.63 29.68
CA ILE A 425 3.49 -3.61 31.11
C ILE A 425 2.16 -4.33 31.31
N LYS A 426 2.11 -5.16 32.36
CA LYS A 426 0.93 -5.96 32.67
C LYS A 426 -0.22 -5.06 33.13
N SER A 427 -1.42 -5.45 32.75
CA SER A 427 -2.64 -4.83 33.26
C SER A 427 -2.78 -5.17 34.74
N LEU A 428 -2.90 -4.16 35.60
CA LEU A 428 -3.13 -4.33 37.05
C LEU A 428 -4.63 -4.62 37.36
N ARG A 429 -5.38 -5.18 36.41
CA ARG A 429 -6.84 -5.25 36.43
C ARG A 429 -7.39 -6.64 36.71
N TRP A 430 -8.67 -6.68 37.06
CA TRP A 430 -9.51 -7.87 37.11
C TRP A 430 -10.01 -8.24 35.70
N ASN A 431 -10.07 -9.54 35.38
CA ASN A 431 -10.62 -10.01 34.09
C ASN A 431 -12.05 -9.47 33.89
N VAL A 432 -12.32 -8.93 32.69
CA VAL A 432 -13.67 -8.48 32.30
C VAL A 432 -14.37 -9.65 31.64
N GLU A 433 -15.49 -10.11 32.20
CA GLU A 433 -16.28 -11.18 31.60
C GLU A 433 -16.83 -10.67 30.26
N THR A 434 -16.31 -11.21 29.15
CA THR A 434 -16.64 -10.75 27.81
C THR A 434 -17.53 -11.77 27.11
N LYS A 435 -18.60 -11.31 26.45
CA LYS A 435 -19.44 -12.12 25.57
C LYS A 435 -19.72 -11.44 24.24
N VAL A 436 -19.69 -12.22 23.16
CA VAL A 436 -20.09 -11.84 21.80
C VAL A 436 -21.39 -12.59 21.47
N LEU A 437 -22.46 -11.83 21.27
CA LEU A 437 -23.81 -12.36 21.04
C LEU A 437 -24.41 -11.79 19.76
N PRO A 438 -25.36 -12.50 19.11
CA PRO A 438 -26.11 -11.96 17.99
C PRO A 438 -26.95 -10.74 18.39
N ILE A 439 -27.09 -9.73 17.52
CA ILE A 439 -27.83 -8.48 17.78
C ILE A 439 -29.30 -8.73 18.14
N GLU A 440 -29.87 -9.85 17.66
CA GLU A 440 -31.26 -10.24 17.90
C GLU A 440 -31.54 -10.47 19.38
N ARG A 441 -30.49 -10.71 20.19
CA ARG A 441 -30.60 -10.85 21.66
C ARG A 441 -30.59 -9.52 22.41
N VAL A 442 -30.67 -8.38 21.73
CA VAL A 442 -30.64 -7.06 22.38
C VAL A 442 -31.74 -6.91 23.43
N ASP A 443 -32.92 -7.47 23.19
CA ASP A 443 -34.05 -7.41 24.15
C ASP A 443 -33.75 -8.17 25.45
N ASP A 444 -33.16 -9.38 25.36
CA ASP A 444 -32.71 -10.15 26.52
C ASP A 444 -31.66 -9.39 27.34
N ILE A 445 -30.75 -8.68 26.66
CA ILE A 445 -29.72 -7.86 27.30
C ILE A 445 -30.33 -6.66 28.01
N ILE A 446 -31.31 -5.99 27.41
CA ILE A 446 -32.03 -4.88 28.05
C ILE A 446 -32.67 -5.34 29.36
N GLU A 447 -33.28 -6.52 29.38
CA GLU A 447 -33.93 -7.07 30.57
C GLU A 447 -32.92 -7.45 31.67
N ASN A 448 -31.77 -8.01 31.28
CA ASN A 448 -30.69 -8.33 32.20
C ASN A 448 -30.05 -7.06 32.79
N VAL A 449 -29.84 -6.02 31.96
CA VAL A 449 -29.36 -4.71 32.41
C VAL A 449 -30.35 -4.09 33.40
N LYS A 450 -31.66 -4.17 33.13
CA LYS A 450 -32.69 -3.68 34.05
C LYS A 450 -32.66 -4.40 35.40
N LYS A 451 -32.48 -5.72 35.41
CA LYS A 451 -32.33 -6.51 36.65
C LYS A 451 -31.07 -6.11 37.41
N PHE A 452 -29.95 -5.94 36.71
CA PHE A 452 -28.67 -5.54 37.30
C PHE A 452 -28.75 -4.17 37.96
N ILE A 453 -29.31 -3.17 37.27
CA ILE A 453 -29.48 -1.81 37.82
C ILE A 453 -30.37 -1.84 39.07
N ASN A 454 -31.48 -2.57 39.04
CA ASN A 454 -32.42 -2.61 40.15
C ASN A 454 -31.87 -3.32 41.38
N LYS A 455 -30.98 -4.31 41.20
CA LYS A 455 -30.44 -5.12 42.29
C LYS A 455 -29.16 -4.53 42.87
N ASP A 456 -28.25 -4.12 42.00
CA ASP A 456 -26.86 -3.82 42.36
C ASP A 456 -26.54 -2.32 42.26
N ASN A 457 -27.53 -1.48 41.86
CA ASN A 457 -27.37 -0.05 41.58
C ASN A 457 -26.21 0.23 40.61
N GLY A 458 -25.95 -0.72 39.71
CA GLY A 458 -24.79 -0.69 38.83
C GLY A 458 -24.93 0.29 37.68
N LYS A 459 -23.80 0.71 37.14
CA LYS A 459 -23.72 1.67 36.03
C LYS A 459 -23.39 0.97 34.72
N VAL A 460 -24.15 1.30 33.68
CA VAL A 460 -24.05 0.69 32.35
C VAL A 460 -23.73 1.73 31.29
N LEU A 461 -22.74 1.43 30.47
CA LEU A 461 -22.39 2.20 29.28
C LEU A 461 -22.93 1.48 28.04
N TRP A 462 -23.77 2.15 27.28
CA TRP A 462 -24.41 1.62 26.08
C TRP A 462 -23.90 2.35 24.84
N ILE A 463 -23.13 1.66 24.01
CA ILE A 463 -22.47 2.22 22.83
C ILE A 463 -23.21 1.79 21.56
N CYS A 464 -23.61 2.79 20.77
CA CYS A 464 -24.15 2.58 19.43
C CYS A 464 -23.15 3.08 18.37
N PRO A 465 -23.00 2.43 17.21
CA PRO A 465 -22.19 2.95 16.12
C PRO A 465 -22.74 4.31 15.66
N ALA A 466 -21.84 5.26 15.39
CA ALA A 466 -22.24 6.49 14.71
C ALA A 466 -22.27 6.22 13.20
N ILE A 467 -23.43 6.39 12.56
CA ILE A 467 -23.50 6.58 11.10
C ILE A 467 -23.19 8.06 10.88
N GLU A 468 -22.27 8.39 9.96
CA GLU A 468 -21.76 9.76 9.75
C GLU A 468 -22.91 10.77 9.64
N GLY A 469 -23.09 11.57 10.69
CA GLY A 469 -24.11 12.63 10.73
C GLY A 469 -25.46 12.26 11.37
N GLU A 470 -25.78 11.00 11.64
CA GLU A 470 -27.09 10.63 12.21
C GLU A 470 -27.05 10.49 13.74
N VAL A 471 -27.66 11.45 14.43
CA VAL A 471 -27.93 11.38 15.88
C VAL A 471 -29.15 10.48 16.18
N ARG A 472 -29.92 10.14 15.14
CA ARG A 472 -31.24 9.52 15.24
C ARG A 472 -31.20 8.16 15.94
N GLY A 473 -30.28 7.26 15.56
CA GLY A 473 -30.18 5.93 16.18
C GLY A 473 -29.87 5.95 17.68
N VAL A 474 -29.03 6.88 18.15
CA VAL A 474 -28.69 7.01 19.59
C VAL A 474 -29.85 7.60 20.39
N LEU A 475 -30.57 8.56 19.81
CA LEU A 475 -31.76 9.14 20.44
C LEU A 475 -32.90 8.12 20.50
N GLU A 476 -33.17 7.40 19.41
CA GLU A 476 -34.19 6.35 19.37
C GLU A 476 -33.90 5.23 20.37
N ARG A 477 -32.62 4.79 20.47
CA ARG A 477 -32.21 3.83 21.50
C ARG A 477 -32.37 4.39 22.90
N GLY A 478 -31.97 5.65 23.11
CA GLY A 478 -32.15 6.36 24.37
C GLY A 478 -33.61 6.41 24.81
N GLU A 479 -34.52 6.84 23.93
CA GLU A 479 -35.96 6.87 24.16
C GLU A 479 -36.54 5.47 24.43
N GLY A 480 -36.10 4.46 23.68
CA GLY A 480 -36.49 3.07 23.90
C GLY A 480 -36.07 2.55 25.28
N LEU A 481 -34.85 2.86 25.71
CA LEU A 481 -34.33 2.49 27.03
C LEU A 481 -35.06 3.25 28.15
N VAL A 482 -35.36 4.55 27.96
CA VAL A 482 -36.18 5.33 28.90
C VAL A 482 -37.54 4.67 29.09
N LYS A 483 -38.22 4.29 28.01
CA LYS A 483 -39.52 3.60 28.08
C LYS A 483 -39.45 2.27 28.86
N ARG A 484 -38.35 1.52 28.74
CA ARG A 484 -38.20 0.23 29.43
C ARG A 484 -37.66 0.32 30.87
N MET A 485 -36.87 1.34 31.19
CA MET A 485 -36.13 1.47 32.45
C MET A 485 -36.66 2.56 33.40
N GLY A 486 -37.44 3.52 32.89
CA GLY A 486 -38.00 4.66 33.63
C GLY A 486 -37.26 5.98 33.35
N GLU A 487 -37.99 7.09 33.45
CA GLU A 487 -37.43 8.44 33.31
C GLU A 487 -36.37 8.73 34.39
N GLY A 488 -35.36 9.54 34.03
CA GLY A 488 -34.27 9.93 34.94
C GLY A 488 -33.14 8.91 35.12
N ARG A 489 -33.33 7.65 34.70
CA ARG A 489 -32.28 6.61 34.81
C ARG A 489 -31.34 6.49 33.61
N VAL A 490 -31.73 7.08 32.47
CA VAL A 490 -31.00 6.98 31.21
C VAL A 490 -30.54 8.37 30.77
N GLY A 491 -29.24 8.54 30.58
CA GLY A 491 -28.63 9.72 29.96
C GLY A 491 -28.19 9.44 28.53
N VAL A 492 -28.19 10.47 27.68
CA VAL A 492 -27.76 10.35 26.27
C VAL A 492 -26.63 11.34 25.97
N VAL A 493 -25.61 10.88 25.25
CA VAL A 493 -24.45 11.68 24.81
C VAL A 493 -24.14 11.40 23.34
N HIS A 494 -24.05 12.44 22.51
CA HIS A 494 -23.75 12.30 21.08
C HIS A 494 -22.74 13.34 20.57
N GLY A 495 -22.14 13.08 19.41
CA GLY A 495 -21.05 13.89 18.85
C GLY A 495 -21.39 15.36 18.54
N ARG A 496 -22.65 15.66 18.18
CA ARG A 496 -23.13 17.04 17.92
C ARG A 496 -23.22 17.92 19.18
N MET A 497 -23.11 17.36 20.38
CA MET A 497 -23.19 18.14 21.62
C MET A 497 -21.94 19.00 21.83
N LYS A 498 -22.12 20.21 22.36
CA LYS A 498 -21.01 21.07 22.78
C LYS A 498 -20.16 20.33 23.82
N THR A 499 -18.84 20.51 23.75
CA THR A 499 -17.88 19.78 24.60
C THR A 499 -18.16 19.96 26.09
N GLU A 500 -18.50 21.19 26.52
CA GLU A 500 -18.84 21.52 27.91
C GLU A 500 -20.09 20.78 28.40
N GLU A 501 -21.10 20.63 27.54
CA GLU A 501 -22.33 19.92 27.87
C GLU A 501 -22.08 18.41 28.00
N ARG A 502 -21.25 17.84 27.13
CA ARG A 502 -20.82 16.43 27.24
C ARG A 502 -20.10 16.17 28.54
N ILE A 503 -19.16 17.04 28.92
CA ILE A 503 -18.40 16.90 30.17
C ILE A 503 -19.36 16.91 31.36
N LYS A 504 -20.29 17.88 31.43
CA LYS A 504 -21.28 17.95 32.51
C LYS A 504 -22.15 16.68 32.61
N ARG A 505 -22.61 16.14 31.49
CA ARG A 505 -23.41 14.90 31.50
C ARG A 505 -22.60 13.68 31.93
N LEU A 506 -21.32 13.62 31.55
CA LEU A 506 -20.41 12.56 31.98
C LEU A 506 -20.11 12.65 33.48
N GLU A 507 -19.85 13.85 34.01
CA GLU A 507 -19.66 14.09 35.45
C GLU A 507 -20.92 13.74 36.24
N TYR A 508 -22.09 14.14 35.74
CA TYR A 508 -23.37 13.80 36.36
C TYR A 508 -23.60 12.28 36.37
N PHE A 509 -23.32 11.59 35.27
CA PHE A 509 -23.39 10.13 35.21
C PHE A 509 -22.40 9.45 36.17
N GLN A 510 -21.22 10.03 36.42
CA GLN A 510 -20.24 9.46 37.37
C GLN A 510 -20.66 9.62 38.83
N ASN A 511 -21.39 10.69 39.16
CA ASN A 511 -21.91 10.89 40.51
C ASN A 511 -22.87 9.74 40.88
N SER A 512 -22.62 9.07 42.01
CA SER A 512 -23.45 7.95 42.50
C SER A 512 -24.87 8.40 42.87
N ASP A 513 -25.05 9.67 43.20
CA ASP A 513 -26.32 10.24 43.69
C ASP A 513 -27.20 10.83 42.57
N SER A 514 -26.75 10.75 41.30
CA SER A 514 -27.46 11.38 40.17
C SER A 514 -28.74 10.66 39.73
N GLY A 515 -28.96 9.43 40.19
CA GLY A 515 -30.07 8.58 39.74
C GLY A 515 -29.92 8.04 38.31
N VAL A 516 -28.89 8.45 37.55
CA VAL A 516 -28.60 7.95 36.20
C VAL A 516 -27.77 6.68 36.29
N SER A 517 -28.32 5.59 35.78
CA SER A 517 -27.68 4.27 35.78
C SER A 517 -27.22 3.83 34.39
N VAL A 518 -27.78 4.37 33.31
CA VAL A 518 -27.39 4.03 31.93
C VAL A 518 -26.97 5.28 31.18
N LEU A 519 -25.81 5.23 30.51
CA LEU A 519 -25.37 6.26 29.59
C LEU A 519 -25.31 5.71 28.17
N VAL A 520 -26.15 6.24 27.29
CA VAL A 520 -26.21 5.85 25.87
C VAL A 520 -25.39 6.84 25.05
N GLY A 521 -24.52 6.37 24.18
CA GLY A 521 -23.79 7.27 23.29
C GLY A 521 -23.08 6.64 22.10
N THR A 522 -22.62 7.51 21.23
CA THR A 522 -21.80 7.14 20.06
C THR A 522 -20.35 6.83 20.43
N THR A 523 -19.60 6.33 19.45
CA THR A 523 -18.13 6.21 19.44
C THR A 523 -17.38 7.46 19.88
N VAL A 524 -17.99 8.66 19.88
CA VAL A 524 -17.37 9.89 20.40
C VAL A 524 -17.03 9.83 21.90
N LEU A 525 -17.52 8.83 22.63
CA LEU A 525 -17.04 8.50 23.98
C LEU A 525 -15.58 7.98 23.98
N GLU A 526 -15.01 7.61 22.83
CA GLU A 526 -13.70 6.95 22.63
C GLU A 526 -12.47 7.81 23.00
N VAL A 527 -12.60 9.09 23.39
CA VAL A 527 -11.40 9.94 23.62
C VAL A 527 -11.45 10.77 24.91
N GLY A 528 -10.62 10.41 25.88
CA GLY A 528 -10.09 11.32 26.88
C GLY A 528 -10.90 11.55 28.16
N VAL A 529 -12.06 10.91 28.35
CA VAL A 529 -12.78 10.98 29.63
C VAL A 529 -12.74 9.62 30.32
N ASP A 530 -12.08 9.59 31.47
CA ASP A 530 -12.02 8.42 32.33
C ASP A 530 -13.36 8.22 33.03
N LEU A 531 -14.09 7.16 32.68
CA LEU A 531 -15.37 6.80 33.31
C LEU A 531 -15.08 5.89 34.52
N ILE A 532 -14.90 6.50 35.69
CA ILE A 532 -14.70 5.76 36.94
C ILE A 532 -16.07 5.22 37.42
N GLY A 533 -16.14 3.93 37.74
CA GLY A 533 -17.33 3.32 38.34
C GLY A 533 -18.38 2.81 37.37
N VAL A 534 -17.99 2.36 36.16
CA VAL A 534 -18.86 1.63 35.23
C VAL A 534 -18.65 0.12 35.37
N ASP A 535 -19.74 -0.62 35.49
CA ASP A 535 -19.72 -2.07 35.75
C ASP A 535 -19.95 -2.89 34.48
N VAL A 536 -20.83 -2.42 33.60
CA VAL A 536 -21.20 -3.13 32.36
C VAL A 536 -21.05 -2.21 31.15
N ILE A 537 -20.47 -2.75 30.07
CA ILE A 537 -20.50 -2.11 28.75
C ILE A 537 -21.25 -3.00 27.76
N VAL A 538 -22.16 -2.38 27.00
CA VAL A 538 -22.87 -3.01 25.88
C VAL A 538 -22.51 -2.24 24.62
N VAL A 539 -22.05 -2.94 23.58
CA VAL A 539 -21.73 -2.35 22.28
C VAL A 539 -22.59 -2.99 21.21
N GLU A 540 -23.45 -2.21 20.56
CA GLU A 540 -24.24 -2.64 19.42
C GLU A 540 -23.42 -2.64 18.13
N ASN A 541 -23.71 -3.60 17.25
CA ASN A 541 -23.07 -3.78 15.94
C ASN A 541 -21.53 -3.68 16.04
N ALA A 542 -20.97 -4.45 16.97
CA ALA A 542 -19.54 -4.41 17.32
C ALA A 542 -18.65 -4.73 16.11
N GLU A 543 -19.15 -5.47 15.10
CA GLU A 543 -18.46 -5.75 13.85
C GLU A 543 -18.13 -4.50 13.03
N ARG A 544 -18.75 -3.35 13.32
CA ARG A 544 -18.43 -2.05 12.70
C ARG A 544 -17.22 -1.36 13.33
N PHE A 545 -16.73 -1.85 14.46
CA PHE A 545 -15.61 -1.24 15.19
C PHE A 545 -14.29 -1.97 14.89
N GLY A 546 -13.15 -1.27 15.00
CA GLY A 546 -11.85 -1.93 15.04
C GLY A 546 -11.68 -2.75 16.32
N LEU A 547 -10.97 -3.89 16.27
CA LEU A 547 -10.77 -4.72 17.47
C LEU A 547 -10.01 -3.95 18.56
N SER A 548 -9.07 -3.11 18.17
CA SER A 548 -8.37 -2.18 19.06
C SER A 548 -9.32 -1.21 19.77
N SER A 549 -10.28 -0.61 19.07
CA SER A 549 -11.30 0.26 19.66
C SER A 549 -12.22 -0.49 20.63
N LEU A 550 -12.66 -1.71 20.27
CA LEU A 550 -13.47 -2.55 21.15
C LEU A 550 -12.71 -2.96 22.42
N HIS A 551 -11.42 -3.29 22.31
CA HIS A 551 -10.56 -3.56 23.45
C HIS A 551 -10.43 -2.33 24.37
N GLN A 552 -10.24 -1.14 23.79
CA GLN A 552 -10.20 0.10 24.57
C GLN A 552 -11.53 0.37 25.30
N LEU A 553 -12.66 0.09 24.66
CA LEU A 553 -14.00 0.21 25.26
C LEU A 553 -14.21 -0.81 26.38
N ARG A 554 -13.86 -2.09 26.15
CA ARG A 554 -13.82 -3.14 27.19
C ARG A 554 -12.97 -2.71 28.38
N GLY A 555 -11.84 -2.09 28.09
CA GLY A 555 -10.93 -1.54 29.09
C GLY A 555 -11.46 -0.35 29.88
N ARG A 556 -12.72 0.05 29.78
CA ARG A 556 -13.29 1.13 30.60
C ARG A 556 -14.15 0.64 31.75
N VAL A 557 -14.46 -0.66 31.80
CA VAL A 557 -15.31 -1.25 32.85
C VAL A 557 -14.50 -2.05 33.88
N GLY A 558 -15.10 -2.32 35.03
CA GLY A 558 -14.55 -3.29 35.99
C GLY A 558 -13.41 -2.79 36.89
N ARG A 559 -13.24 -1.47 37.05
CA ARG A 559 -12.19 -0.89 37.91
C ARG A 559 -12.30 -1.26 39.40
N ARG A 560 -13.49 -1.65 39.87
CA ARG A 560 -13.74 -2.14 41.24
C ARG A 560 -13.80 -3.68 41.33
N GLY A 561 -13.50 -4.38 40.24
CA GLY A 561 -13.66 -5.84 40.09
C GLY A 561 -15.01 -6.22 39.46
N GLY A 562 -15.06 -7.39 38.79
CA GLY A 562 -16.31 -7.99 38.31
C GLY A 562 -16.98 -7.32 37.10
N GLY A 563 -16.22 -6.59 36.26
CA GLY A 563 -16.77 -5.92 35.08
C GLY A 563 -17.26 -6.89 34.00
N LYS A 564 -18.27 -6.48 33.22
CA LYS A 564 -18.81 -7.27 32.10
C LYS A 564 -18.82 -6.47 30.80
N ALA A 565 -18.47 -7.12 29.69
CA ALA A 565 -18.54 -6.57 28.34
C ALA A 565 -19.42 -7.44 27.46
N VAL A 566 -20.41 -6.85 26.81
CA VAL A 566 -21.29 -7.52 25.86
C VAL A 566 -21.16 -6.84 24.50
N PHE A 567 -20.67 -7.59 23.51
CA PHE A 567 -20.56 -7.17 22.13
C PHE A 567 -21.70 -7.83 21.33
N LEU A 568 -22.59 -7.02 20.78
CA LEU A 568 -23.69 -7.49 19.94
C LEU A 568 -23.30 -7.38 18.47
N VAL A 569 -23.50 -8.44 17.68
CA VAL A 569 -23.07 -8.52 16.28
C VAL A 569 -24.16 -9.00 15.34
N GLU A 570 -24.25 -8.43 14.13
CA GLU A 570 -25.10 -8.92 13.03
C GLU A 570 -24.38 -9.97 12.15
N GLY A 571 -23.05 -9.99 12.21
CA GLY A 571 -22.16 -10.87 11.44
C GLY A 571 -20.71 -10.71 11.89
N GLY A 572 -19.76 -11.45 11.31
CA GLY A 572 -18.33 -11.26 11.63
C GLY A 572 -17.91 -11.70 13.03
N ARG A 573 -18.64 -12.66 13.64
CA ARG A 573 -18.35 -13.21 14.97
C ARG A 573 -16.92 -13.75 15.10
N GLU A 574 -16.35 -14.34 14.04
CA GLU A 574 -14.98 -14.86 14.04
C GLU A 574 -13.95 -13.76 14.38
N ARG A 575 -14.15 -12.54 13.88
CA ARG A 575 -13.26 -11.40 14.16
C ARG A 575 -13.42 -10.90 15.59
N VAL A 576 -14.66 -10.64 16.01
CA VAL A 576 -14.95 -10.04 17.33
C VAL A 576 -14.77 -11.06 18.47
N GLY A 577 -14.94 -12.35 18.20
CA GLY A 577 -14.83 -13.46 19.15
C GLY A 577 -13.46 -13.56 19.84
N ILE A 578 -12.41 -13.01 19.23
CA ILE A 578 -11.06 -12.99 19.82
C ILE A 578 -11.02 -12.16 21.11
N LEU A 579 -11.97 -11.23 21.30
CA LEU A 579 -12.17 -10.51 22.56
C LEU A 579 -12.78 -11.40 23.67
N GLU A 580 -13.41 -12.54 23.35
CA GLU A 580 -13.78 -13.56 24.35
C GLU A 580 -12.58 -14.42 24.75
N GLU A 581 -11.65 -14.65 23.82
CA GLU A 581 -10.54 -15.60 24.00
C GLU A 581 -9.33 -14.99 24.73
N THR A 582 -9.06 -13.70 24.53
CA THR A 582 -7.88 -13.06 25.10
C THR A 582 -8.13 -11.65 25.66
N ASP A 583 -7.47 -11.37 26.77
CA ASP A 583 -7.36 -10.04 27.35
C ASP A 583 -6.10 -9.30 26.89
N ASN A 584 -5.23 -9.95 26.10
CA ASN A 584 -3.95 -9.38 25.69
C ASN A 584 -4.10 -8.39 24.51
N GLY A 585 -3.96 -7.09 24.79
CA GLY A 585 -4.05 -6.03 23.78
C GLY A 585 -3.06 -6.13 22.61
N LEU A 586 -1.92 -6.84 22.77
CA LEU A 586 -0.99 -7.10 21.66
C LEU A 586 -1.52 -8.17 20.70
N MET A 587 -1.99 -9.29 21.22
CA MET A 587 -2.58 -10.36 20.39
C MET A 587 -3.79 -9.83 19.63
N ILE A 588 -4.60 -9.00 20.27
CA ILE A 588 -5.75 -8.35 19.64
C ILE A 588 -5.31 -7.42 18.52
N ALA A 589 -4.21 -6.68 18.70
CA ALA A 589 -3.66 -5.81 17.66
C ALA A 589 -3.03 -6.56 16.49
N GLU A 590 -2.33 -7.67 16.76
CA GLU A 590 -1.76 -8.56 15.74
C GLU A 590 -2.85 -9.20 14.91
N GLU A 591 -3.92 -9.64 15.56
CA GLU A 591 -5.06 -10.18 14.86
C GLU A 591 -5.80 -9.09 14.06
N ASP A 592 -6.04 -7.90 14.62
CA ASP A 592 -6.65 -6.79 13.89
C ASP A 592 -5.83 -6.43 12.63
N LEU A 593 -4.51 -6.56 12.70
CA LEU A 593 -3.60 -6.42 11.57
C LEU A 593 -3.75 -7.58 10.57
N ARG A 594 -3.84 -8.82 11.06
CA ARG A 594 -4.00 -10.03 10.23
C ARG A 594 -5.33 -10.02 9.46
N THR A 595 -6.45 -9.71 10.12
CA THR A 595 -7.79 -9.74 9.52
C THR A 595 -8.00 -8.59 8.52
N ARG A 596 -7.41 -7.42 8.76
CA ARG A 596 -7.51 -6.26 7.85
C ARG A 596 -6.55 -6.35 6.67
N GLY A 597 -5.50 -7.16 6.78
CA GLY A 597 -4.35 -7.12 5.88
C GLY A 597 -3.58 -5.80 6.01
N PRO A 598 -2.35 -5.68 5.46
CA PRO A 598 -1.60 -4.43 5.53
C PRO A 598 -2.13 -3.30 4.61
N GLY A 599 -3.22 -3.53 3.88
CA GLY A 599 -3.72 -2.66 2.80
C GLY A 599 -3.81 -1.18 3.17
N GLU A 600 -3.42 -0.30 2.22
CA GLU A 600 -3.40 1.18 2.19
C GLU A 600 -3.29 1.99 3.51
N MET A 601 -2.85 1.40 4.62
CA MET A 601 -2.65 2.07 5.91
C MET A 601 -1.23 2.62 6.10
N LEU A 602 -0.40 2.55 5.06
CA LEU A 602 0.96 3.06 5.03
C LEU A 602 1.21 3.66 3.63
N GLY A 603 1.78 4.84 3.49
CA GLY A 603 2.95 5.22 4.26
C GLY A 603 4.10 4.20 4.12
N ILE A 604 4.04 3.28 3.16
CA ILE A 604 5.11 2.29 2.95
C ILE A 604 6.37 3.01 2.42
N LYS A 605 6.18 4.16 1.76
CA LYS A 605 7.26 5.14 1.53
C LYS A 605 7.74 5.85 2.82
N GLN A 606 6.95 5.85 3.89
CA GLN A 606 7.13 6.65 5.11
C GLN A 606 7.81 5.88 6.27
N SER A 607 7.71 4.55 6.36
CA SER A 607 8.45 3.75 7.37
C SER A 607 9.90 3.46 6.97
N GLY A 608 10.34 3.95 5.81
CA GLY A 608 11.63 3.62 5.22
C GLY A 608 11.74 2.16 4.75
N LEU A 609 10.69 1.34 4.94
CA LEU A 609 10.67 -0.02 4.42
C LEU A 609 10.31 -0.04 2.95
N ASP A 610 11.34 -0.28 2.17
CA ASP A 610 11.21 -0.35 0.74
C ASP A 610 10.57 -1.67 0.33
N THR A 611 9.34 -1.59 -0.18
CA THR A 611 8.61 -2.72 -0.80
C THR A 611 8.98 -2.92 -2.27
N SER A 612 10.14 -2.40 -2.70
CA SER A 612 10.63 -2.67 -4.06
C SER A 612 11.68 -3.77 -4.03
N LEU A 613 11.60 -4.65 -5.05
CA LEU A 613 12.49 -5.80 -5.30
C LEU A 613 12.11 -7.07 -4.51
N GLY A 614 11.10 -7.79 -4.99
CA GLY A 614 10.78 -9.14 -4.51
C GLY A 614 10.04 -9.25 -3.17
N VAL A 615 9.86 -8.13 -2.45
CA VAL A 615 9.14 -8.11 -1.17
C VAL A 615 7.66 -7.75 -1.39
N ASN A 616 6.76 -8.68 -1.09
CA ASN A 616 5.36 -8.38 -0.82
C ASN A 616 5.16 -8.32 0.70
N ILE A 617 4.81 -7.15 1.24
CA ILE A 617 4.69 -6.99 2.70
C ILE A 617 3.52 -7.78 3.29
N ASP A 618 2.49 -8.03 2.49
CA ASP A 618 1.30 -8.80 2.88
C ASP A 618 1.64 -10.27 3.06
N GLU A 619 2.48 -10.80 2.18
CA GLU A 619 2.94 -12.19 2.21
C GLU A 619 4.11 -12.39 3.19
N HIS A 620 5.03 -11.43 3.25
CA HIS A 620 6.32 -11.58 3.92
C HIS A 620 6.39 -10.95 5.32
N TYR A 621 5.26 -10.55 5.91
CA TYR A 621 5.24 -9.86 7.21
C TYR A 621 5.95 -10.66 8.33
N LYS A 622 5.86 -12.00 8.30
CA LYS A 622 6.50 -12.87 9.30
C LYS A 622 8.03 -12.79 9.29
N LEU A 623 8.61 -12.42 8.15
CA LEU A 623 10.07 -12.33 7.98
C LEU A 623 10.68 -11.09 8.65
N LEU A 624 9.87 -10.09 9.00
CA LEU A 624 10.34 -8.81 9.55
C LEU A 624 11.01 -8.94 10.91
N SER A 625 10.42 -9.74 11.81
CA SER A 625 10.97 -9.93 13.15
C SER A 625 12.37 -10.55 13.07
N ALA A 626 12.49 -11.62 12.27
CA ALA A 626 13.77 -12.26 12.00
C ALA A 626 14.77 -11.32 11.30
N ALA A 627 14.32 -10.53 10.33
CA ALA A 627 15.16 -9.55 9.62
C ALA A 627 15.66 -8.43 10.56
N GLY A 628 14.80 -7.96 11.47
CA GLY A 628 15.15 -6.96 12.49
C GLY A 628 16.10 -7.51 13.56
N LYS A 629 15.92 -8.77 13.98
CA LYS A 629 16.86 -9.48 14.85
C LYS A 629 18.22 -9.60 14.19
N ARG A 630 18.28 -10.05 12.93
CA ARG A 630 19.53 -10.10 12.15
C ARG A 630 20.20 -8.74 12.08
N ALA A 631 19.47 -7.68 11.71
CA ALA A 631 20.01 -6.33 11.62
C ALA A 631 20.60 -5.79 12.93
N ARG A 632 19.97 -6.07 14.09
CA ARG A 632 20.51 -5.70 15.41
C ARG A 632 21.77 -6.46 15.76
N ILE A 633 21.82 -7.74 15.44
CA ILE A 633 23.02 -8.52 15.66
C ILE A 633 24.16 -8.02 14.75
N LEU A 634 23.88 -7.67 13.49
CA LEU A 634 24.85 -7.02 12.59
C LEU A 634 25.39 -5.69 13.15
N CYS A 635 24.61 -4.99 13.98
CA CYS A 635 25.01 -3.78 14.69
C CYS A 635 25.80 -4.02 15.98
N GLY A 636 26.01 -5.28 16.38
CA GLY A 636 26.71 -5.67 17.61
C GLY A 636 25.86 -5.63 18.88
N GLU A 637 24.52 -5.60 18.78
CA GLU A 637 23.63 -5.65 19.94
C GLU A 637 23.44 -7.08 20.46
N GLU A 638 23.40 -7.25 21.79
CA GLU A 638 22.92 -8.50 22.41
C GLU A 638 21.39 -8.56 22.33
N VAL A 639 20.86 -9.66 21.79
CA VAL A 639 19.42 -9.87 21.66
C VAL A 639 18.97 -10.94 22.66
N GLU A 640 18.16 -10.56 23.65
CA GLU A 640 17.52 -11.50 24.57
C GLU A 640 16.43 -12.32 23.87
N GLU A 641 16.40 -13.63 24.13
CA GLU A 641 15.32 -14.53 23.72
C GLU A 641 14.07 -14.21 24.56
N SER A 642 13.11 -13.51 23.96
CA SER A 642 11.84 -13.19 24.61
C SER A 642 10.66 -13.75 23.83
N GLY A 643 10.44 -15.06 23.99
CA GLY A 643 9.12 -15.72 24.04
C GLY A 643 8.06 -15.36 22.99
N GLY A 644 8.35 -15.54 21.71
CA GLY A 644 7.34 -15.65 20.65
C GLY A 644 7.53 -16.93 19.84
N GLU A 645 6.60 -17.89 19.95
CA GLU A 645 6.65 -19.13 19.17
C GLU A 645 6.46 -18.87 17.66
N GLY A 646 7.44 -19.33 16.86
CA GLY A 646 7.35 -19.44 15.41
C GLY A 646 8.14 -18.39 14.64
N LEU A 647 9.46 -18.63 14.51
CA LEU A 647 10.53 -17.96 13.71
C LEU A 647 11.69 -17.36 14.53
N GLU A 648 11.60 -17.30 15.86
CA GLU A 648 12.59 -16.59 16.70
C GLU A 648 13.90 -17.37 16.97
N GLU A 649 13.88 -18.70 16.85
CA GLU A 649 15.01 -19.59 17.19
C GLU A 649 16.04 -19.78 16.06
N ALA A 650 15.88 -19.12 14.92
CA ALA A 650 16.66 -19.40 13.69
C ALA A 650 18.12 -18.88 13.69
N LEU A 651 18.65 -18.36 14.80
CA LEU A 651 19.95 -17.68 14.84
C LEU A 651 20.86 -18.26 15.94
N ASN A 652 21.86 -19.04 15.54
CA ASN A 652 22.91 -19.54 16.42
C ASN A 652 23.82 -18.38 16.89
N GLN A 653 23.69 -17.95 18.14
CA GLN A 653 24.39 -16.75 18.66
C GLN A 653 25.92 -16.83 18.55
N GLU A 654 26.51 -18.03 18.63
CA GLU A 654 27.97 -18.23 18.59
C GLU A 654 28.54 -18.04 17.17
N GLU A 655 27.87 -18.60 16.17
CA GLU A 655 28.24 -18.40 14.76
C GLU A 655 28.01 -16.95 14.32
N VAL A 656 26.96 -16.30 14.82
CA VAL A 656 26.73 -14.89 14.50
C VAL A 656 27.78 -13.99 15.15
N LYS A 657 28.22 -14.23 16.40
CA LYS A 657 29.31 -13.47 17.03
C LYS A 657 30.63 -13.58 16.26
N LYS A 658 30.98 -14.78 15.80
CA LYS A 658 32.15 -15.03 14.92
C LYS A 658 32.00 -14.37 13.55
N TRP A 659 30.77 -14.22 13.08
CA TRP A 659 30.45 -13.54 11.83
C TRP A 659 30.52 -12.02 11.95
N ILE A 660 30.04 -11.40 13.03
CA ILE A 660 30.19 -9.94 13.24
C ILE A 660 31.67 -9.57 13.20
N THR A 661 32.48 -10.31 13.94
CA THR A 661 33.93 -10.08 13.99
C THR A 661 34.61 -10.28 12.63
N THR A 662 34.19 -11.24 11.81
CA THR A 662 34.82 -11.48 10.48
C THR A 662 34.20 -10.68 9.33
N GLY A 663 32.90 -10.39 9.37
CA GLY A 663 32.14 -9.66 8.37
C GLY A 663 32.27 -8.14 8.45
N LEU A 664 32.83 -7.62 9.55
CA LEU A 664 33.24 -6.22 9.68
C LEU A 664 34.60 -5.94 9.02
N HIS A 665 35.42 -6.96 8.74
CA HIS A 665 36.66 -6.81 7.96
C HIS A 665 36.36 -6.77 6.46
N ALA A 666 36.73 -5.68 5.80
CA ALA A 666 36.49 -5.44 4.38
C ALA A 666 37.11 -6.50 3.45
N SER A 667 38.28 -7.01 3.78
CA SER A 667 39.03 -8.00 3.00
C SER A 667 38.43 -9.41 3.06
N THR A 668 37.49 -9.69 3.98
CA THR A 668 36.92 -11.02 4.12
C THR A 668 35.79 -11.28 3.13
N SER A 669 35.57 -12.56 2.82
CA SER A 669 34.44 -13.00 1.99
C SER A 669 33.09 -12.54 2.55
N GLN A 670 32.96 -12.50 3.88
CA GLN A 670 31.77 -12.07 4.61
C GLN A 670 31.55 -10.56 4.49
N GLY A 671 32.59 -9.74 4.63
CA GLY A 671 32.51 -8.29 4.49
C GLY A 671 32.22 -7.86 3.04
N MET A 672 32.79 -8.55 2.05
CA MET A 672 32.42 -8.36 0.65
C MET A 672 30.92 -8.69 0.42
N SER A 673 30.48 -9.84 0.92
CA SER A 673 29.11 -10.33 0.78
C SER A 673 28.04 -9.38 1.35
N LEU A 674 28.27 -8.83 2.55
CA LEU A 674 27.39 -7.84 3.17
C LEU A 674 27.28 -6.58 2.30
N ARG A 675 28.41 -6.07 1.79
CA ARG A 675 28.45 -4.87 0.97
C ARG A 675 27.73 -5.07 -0.37
N TYR A 676 27.90 -6.21 -1.02
CA TYR A 676 27.15 -6.53 -2.24
C TYR A 676 25.65 -6.63 -1.98
N SER A 677 25.23 -7.20 -0.85
CA SER A 677 23.82 -7.33 -0.48
C SER A 677 23.19 -5.95 -0.24
N ILE A 678 23.88 -5.06 0.48
CA ILE A 678 23.47 -3.65 0.65
C ILE A 678 23.34 -2.96 -0.71
N GLY A 679 24.30 -3.14 -1.61
CA GLY A 679 24.26 -2.58 -2.97
C GLY A 679 23.17 -3.17 -3.86
N LEU A 680 22.80 -4.44 -3.68
CA LEU A 680 21.76 -5.11 -4.46
C LEU A 680 20.36 -4.68 -4.04
N PHE A 681 20.11 -4.62 -2.73
CA PHE A 681 18.78 -4.34 -2.17
C PHE A 681 18.54 -2.87 -1.82
N SER A 682 19.55 -1.99 -1.90
CA SER A 682 19.33 -0.55 -1.74
C SER A 682 18.79 0.10 -3.02
N LYS A 683 17.65 0.79 -2.91
CA LYS A 683 16.95 1.46 -4.03
C LYS A 683 17.41 2.88 -4.32
N TYR A 684 17.88 3.62 -3.31
CA TYR A 684 18.27 5.03 -3.46
C TYR A 684 19.78 5.15 -3.29
N ASP A 685 20.45 5.58 -4.36
CA ASP A 685 21.90 5.82 -4.37
C ASP A 685 22.28 6.84 -3.28
N ASP A 686 21.44 7.87 -3.06
CA ASP A 686 21.66 9.03 -2.16
C ASP A 686 21.86 8.73 -0.66
N GLN A 687 21.70 7.48 -0.21
CA GLN A 687 21.92 7.08 1.19
C GLN A 687 22.87 5.87 1.32
N LEU A 688 23.42 5.37 0.21
CA LEU A 688 24.39 4.27 0.21
C LEU A 688 25.71 4.73 0.85
N THR A 689 26.16 5.95 0.53
CA THR A 689 27.42 6.48 1.06
C THR A 689 27.36 6.67 2.57
N GLU A 690 26.24 7.21 3.09
CA GLU A 690 26.04 7.40 4.53
C GLU A 690 25.96 6.07 5.27
N THR A 691 25.22 5.09 4.72
CA THR A 691 25.12 3.74 5.30
C THR A 691 26.49 3.04 5.38
N TYR A 692 27.31 3.13 4.31
CA TYR A 692 28.66 2.55 4.32
C TYR A 692 29.61 3.27 5.28
N LYS A 693 29.56 4.60 5.37
CA LYS A 693 30.35 5.37 6.33
C LYS A 693 30.06 4.94 7.76
N LEU A 694 28.79 4.81 8.12
CA LEU A 694 28.36 4.38 9.46
C LEU A 694 28.79 2.96 9.78
N LEU A 695 28.71 2.03 8.81
CA LEU A 695 29.23 0.67 8.97
C LEU A 695 30.74 0.64 9.16
N ALA A 696 31.49 1.41 8.37
CA ALA A 696 32.94 1.50 8.47
C ALA A 696 33.39 2.14 9.81
N GLU A 697 32.68 3.17 10.28
CA GLU A 697 32.90 3.77 11.61
C GLU A 697 32.64 2.75 12.73
N LYS A 698 31.55 1.97 12.65
CA LYS A 698 31.29 0.90 13.61
C LYS A 698 32.34 -0.22 13.55
N ALA A 699 32.77 -0.62 12.37
CA ALA A 699 33.82 -1.62 12.18
C ALA A 699 35.14 -1.16 12.81
N LYS A 700 35.54 0.09 12.60
CA LYS A 700 36.70 0.72 13.25
C LYS A 700 36.58 0.79 14.78
N ALA A 701 35.36 0.94 15.31
CA ALA A 701 35.11 1.01 16.74
C ALA A 701 35.08 -0.38 17.43
N GLN A 702 34.71 -1.43 16.71
CA GLN A 702 34.51 -2.79 17.25
C GLN A 702 35.66 -3.75 16.93
N CYS A 703 36.47 -3.49 15.90
CA CYS A 703 37.55 -4.36 15.43
C CYS A 703 38.81 -3.55 15.06
N ASP A 704 39.98 -4.16 15.21
CA ASP A 704 41.26 -3.57 14.80
C ASP A 704 41.44 -3.83 13.29
N LEU A 705 41.04 -2.87 12.46
CA LEU A 705 41.10 -3.01 10.99
C LEU A 705 42.53 -2.74 10.47
N GLY A 706 43.03 -3.62 9.60
CA GLY A 706 44.32 -3.40 8.92
C GLY A 706 44.28 -2.26 7.90
N GLU A 707 45.44 -1.73 7.51
CA GLU A 707 45.54 -0.63 6.52
C GLU A 707 44.87 -0.96 5.18
N GLU A 708 44.92 -2.22 4.76
CA GLU A 708 44.29 -2.69 3.52
C GLU A 708 42.75 -2.68 3.64
N ASP A 709 42.19 -3.06 4.78
CA ASP A 709 40.74 -3.00 5.04
C ASP A 709 40.22 -1.57 5.00
N VAL A 710 40.94 -0.65 5.66
CA VAL A 710 40.61 0.79 5.68
C VAL A 710 40.61 1.36 4.27
N ARG A 711 41.62 1.02 3.46
CA ARG A 711 41.72 1.45 2.07
C ARG A 711 40.58 0.92 1.21
N ILE A 712 40.19 -0.35 1.38
CA ILE A 712 39.07 -0.94 0.64
C ILE A 712 37.76 -0.22 1.01
N ASP A 713 37.52 0.05 2.30
CA ASP A 713 36.32 0.80 2.73
C ASP A 713 36.28 2.21 2.15
N GLU A 714 37.40 2.94 2.14
CA GLU A 714 37.50 4.26 1.51
C GLU A 714 37.18 4.22 0.01
N MET A 715 37.69 3.21 -0.72
CA MET A 715 37.38 3.03 -2.14
C MET A 715 35.88 2.77 -2.39
N PHE A 716 35.22 2.00 -1.53
CA PHE A 716 33.78 1.76 -1.63
C PHE A 716 32.95 3.01 -1.30
N ILE A 717 33.35 3.79 -0.29
CA ILE A 717 32.71 5.06 0.07
C ILE A 717 32.85 6.06 -1.10
N GLU A 718 34.02 6.16 -1.72
CA GLU A 718 34.22 6.99 -2.91
C GLU A 718 33.38 6.53 -4.10
N TRP A 719 33.30 5.22 -4.33
CA TRP A 719 32.47 4.65 -5.38
C TRP A 719 30.98 4.95 -5.16
N ALA A 720 30.48 4.79 -3.94
CA ALA A 720 29.12 5.14 -3.57
C ALA A 720 28.83 6.64 -3.79
N ALA A 721 29.75 7.51 -3.37
CA ALA A 721 29.63 8.97 -3.56
C ALA A 721 29.60 9.36 -5.05
N ARG A 722 30.35 8.64 -5.91
CA ARG A 722 30.31 8.85 -7.37
C ARG A 722 28.97 8.43 -8.00
N LEU A 723 28.32 7.39 -7.47
CA LEU A 723 26.98 6.98 -7.91
C LEU A 723 25.94 8.06 -7.59
N GLU A 724 25.95 8.60 -6.37
CA GLU A 724 25.12 9.73 -5.93
C GLU A 724 25.32 10.96 -6.84
N GLY A 725 26.59 11.33 -7.10
CA GLY A 725 26.93 12.49 -7.94
C GLY A 725 26.52 12.36 -9.41
N SER A 726 26.47 11.15 -9.97
CA SER A 726 26.08 10.90 -11.36
C SER A 726 24.59 11.11 -11.64
N HIS A 727 23.75 11.05 -10.59
CA HIS A 727 22.32 11.33 -10.65
C HIS A 727 22.01 12.82 -10.51
N LEU A 728 22.76 13.55 -9.67
CA LEU A 728 22.65 15.01 -9.53
C LEU A 728 22.96 15.78 -10.83
N GLN A 729 23.85 15.27 -11.70
CA GLN A 729 24.08 15.87 -13.02
C GLN A 729 22.90 15.73 -13.99
N LYS A 730 22.01 14.74 -13.80
CA LYS A 730 20.79 14.58 -14.62
C LYS A 730 19.63 15.44 -14.13
N GLU A 731 19.59 15.80 -12.85
CA GLU A 731 18.61 16.75 -12.31
C GLU A 731 19.05 18.22 -12.50
N GLY A 732 20.36 18.51 -12.44
CA GLY A 732 20.93 19.84 -12.66
C GLY A 732 20.78 20.40 -14.08
N GLY A 733 20.39 19.57 -15.06
CA GLY A 733 20.05 19.99 -16.42
C GLY A 733 18.74 20.79 -16.55
N ARG A 734 17.96 20.93 -15.46
CA ARG A 734 16.69 21.67 -15.45
C ARG A 734 16.66 22.96 -14.61
N GLU A 735 17.75 23.31 -13.90
CA GLU A 735 17.79 24.52 -13.07
C GLU A 735 18.72 25.65 -13.56
N LYS A 736 19.62 25.41 -14.52
CA LYS A 736 20.40 26.50 -15.16
C LYS A 736 19.63 27.17 -16.30
N LYS A 737 18.54 27.87 -15.98
CA LYS A 737 17.94 28.88 -16.88
C LYS A 737 17.22 30.05 -16.19
N LYS A 738 17.45 30.25 -14.89
CA LYS A 738 16.95 31.43 -14.15
C LYS A 738 17.94 31.86 -13.08
N GLN A 739 19.01 32.52 -13.48
CA GLN A 739 19.76 33.50 -12.70
C GLN A 739 20.92 33.96 -13.59
N ASP A 740 20.70 35.06 -14.32
CA ASP A 740 21.72 36.07 -14.65
C ASP A 740 21.08 37.14 -15.53
N GLU A 741 20.20 37.93 -14.90
CA GLU A 741 19.94 39.30 -15.31
C GLU A 741 19.98 40.12 -14.02
N HIS A 742 21.14 40.70 -13.68
CA HIS A 742 21.28 42.11 -13.29
C HIS A 742 22.69 42.42 -12.77
N ARG A 743 23.31 43.42 -13.43
CA ARG A 743 24.40 44.32 -12.99
C ARG A 743 25.79 43.66 -12.88
N GLY A 744 26.83 44.04 -13.63
CA GLY A 744 27.14 45.31 -14.29
C GLY A 744 28.44 45.87 -13.68
N GLY A 745 29.51 45.97 -14.49
CA GLY A 745 30.61 46.91 -14.26
C GLY A 745 31.96 46.36 -13.77
N GLY A 746 32.83 46.00 -14.71
CA GLY A 746 34.24 46.44 -14.87
C GLY A 746 35.25 46.40 -13.71
N LYS A 747 36.32 45.60 -13.85
CA LYS A 747 37.70 46.00 -14.25
C LYS A 747 38.70 44.83 -14.00
N ILE A 748 39.32 44.29 -15.07
CA ILE A 748 40.77 44.31 -15.43
C ILE A 748 41.69 43.81 -14.28
N LEU A 749 42.38 42.66 -14.40
CA LEU A 749 43.72 42.50 -15.01
C LEU A 749 44.09 41.03 -15.33
N HIS A 750 44.94 40.91 -16.35
CA HIS A 750 45.53 39.75 -17.05
C HIS A 750 46.15 38.66 -16.13
N ASP A 751 46.09 37.37 -16.48
CA ASP A 751 47.12 36.76 -17.34
C ASP A 751 46.66 35.61 -18.25
N SER A 752 47.46 35.47 -19.31
CA SER A 752 47.37 34.70 -20.54
C SER A 752 47.65 33.21 -20.42
N GLU A 753 46.78 32.37 -20.99
CA GLU A 753 47.09 31.13 -21.76
C GLU A 753 45.80 30.35 -22.10
N ALA A 754 45.06 30.76 -23.13
CA ALA A 754 44.03 29.92 -23.77
C ALA A 754 43.49 30.56 -25.06
N LEU A 755 44.27 30.53 -26.15
CA LEU A 755 43.77 30.96 -27.45
C LEU A 755 44.39 30.15 -28.59
N GLU A 756 44.16 28.83 -28.59
CA GLU A 756 44.44 27.99 -29.79
C GLU A 756 43.46 26.82 -30.03
N LEU A 757 42.37 26.68 -29.26
CA LEU A 757 41.52 25.47 -29.33
C LEU A 757 40.06 25.68 -29.77
N SER A 758 39.71 26.79 -30.45
CA SER A 758 38.33 26.97 -30.99
C SER A 758 38.22 27.00 -32.53
N GLY A 759 39.35 26.85 -33.25
CA GLY A 759 39.37 26.81 -34.72
C GLY A 759 39.21 25.41 -35.34
N ARG A 760 39.58 24.34 -34.63
CA ARG A 760 39.63 22.97 -35.20
C ARG A 760 38.28 22.24 -35.22
N GLU A 761 37.38 22.50 -34.27
CA GLU A 761 36.09 21.80 -34.21
C GLU A 761 35.07 22.30 -35.25
N ARG A 762 35.10 23.58 -35.62
CA ARG A 762 34.20 24.13 -36.65
C ARG A 762 34.54 23.72 -38.08
N ALA A 763 35.77 23.28 -38.35
CA ALA A 763 36.19 22.75 -39.64
C ALA A 763 35.81 21.26 -39.81
N ALA A 764 35.85 20.48 -38.73
CA ALA A 764 35.50 19.05 -38.75
C ALA A 764 34.00 18.81 -39.00
N ASP A 765 33.13 19.63 -38.42
CA ASP A 765 31.68 19.48 -38.59
C ASP A 765 31.18 19.90 -39.98
N LYS A 766 31.81 20.91 -40.61
CA LYS A 766 31.50 21.28 -42.01
C LYS A 766 31.99 20.24 -43.03
N ALA A 767 33.09 19.54 -42.76
CA ALA A 767 33.57 18.46 -43.61
C ALA A 767 32.68 17.20 -43.53
N ARG A 768 32.12 16.90 -42.35
CA ARG A 768 31.21 15.77 -42.12
C ARG A 768 29.83 15.96 -42.75
N LEU A 769 29.31 17.19 -42.76
CA LEU A 769 28.04 17.54 -43.40
C LEU A 769 28.10 17.53 -44.94
N LYS A 770 29.28 17.77 -45.54
CA LYS A 770 29.47 17.71 -47.00
C LYS A 770 29.62 16.27 -47.51
N LYS A 771 30.34 15.43 -46.76
CA LYS A 771 30.57 14.00 -47.12
C LYS A 771 29.30 13.15 -47.12
N ASN A 772 28.31 13.49 -46.30
CA ASN A 772 27.01 12.78 -46.26
C ASN A 772 26.02 13.25 -47.34
N ARG A 773 26.29 14.36 -48.05
CA ARG A 773 25.45 14.86 -49.15
C ARG A 773 25.85 14.25 -50.49
N ASP A 774 27.15 14.05 -50.71
CA ASP A 774 27.69 13.54 -51.98
C ASP A 774 27.54 12.01 -52.13
N LEU A 775 27.25 11.28 -51.03
CA LEU A 775 26.98 9.82 -51.04
C LEU A 775 25.53 9.45 -51.40
N ALA A 776 24.65 10.44 -51.60
CA ALA A 776 23.23 10.23 -51.88
C ALA A 776 22.81 10.41 -53.36
N GLU A 777 23.71 10.87 -54.25
CA GLU A 777 23.36 11.19 -55.65
C GLU A 777 23.95 10.28 -56.73
N GLY A 778 24.72 9.24 -56.38
CA GLY A 778 25.36 8.39 -57.38
C GLY A 778 25.32 6.91 -57.02
N ASN A 779 24.20 6.22 -57.27
CA ASN A 779 24.15 4.85 -57.83
C ASN A 779 22.71 4.36 -57.88
N GLY A 780 22.18 4.21 -59.09
CA GLY A 780 20.84 3.72 -59.36
C GLY A 780 20.66 2.26 -58.94
N ILE A 781 19.69 1.99 -58.07
CA ILE A 781 19.18 0.65 -57.78
C ILE A 781 17.65 0.69 -57.74
N ILE A 782 17.08 -0.26 -58.45
CA ILE A 782 15.67 -0.58 -58.67
C ILE A 782 14.80 -0.38 -57.41
N LYS A 783 13.68 0.33 -57.58
CA LYS A 783 12.67 0.60 -56.54
C LYS A 783 12.20 -0.70 -55.86
N PRO A 784 12.34 -0.85 -54.53
CA PRO A 784 11.70 -1.93 -53.79
C PRO A 784 10.20 -1.66 -53.66
N PRO A 785 9.36 -2.72 -53.61
CA PRO A 785 7.91 -2.56 -53.56
C PRO A 785 7.48 -1.93 -52.24
N ASN A 786 6.56 -0.98 -52.36
CA ASN A 786 5.81 -0.26 -51.33
C ASN A 786 5.90 -0.86 -49.91
N PRO A 787 6.33 -0.09 -48.88
CA PRO A 787 6.24 -0.55 -47.51
C PRO A 787 4.77 -0.86 -47.22
N ARG A 788 4.50 -2.12 -46.81
CA ARG A 788 3.20 -2.53 -46.26
C ARG A 788 2.74 -1.44 -45.30
N LYS A 789 1.60 -0.81 -45.64
CA LYS A 789 0.92 0.23 -44.89
C LYS A 789 1.13 0.04 -43.39
N ILE A 790 1.97 0.90 -42.81
CA ILE A 790 1.92 1.20 -41.39
C ILE A 790 0.45 1.51 -41.10
N GLN A 791 -0.21 0.71 -40.25
CA GLN A 791 -1.51 1.12 -39.75
C GLN A 791 -1.32 2.54 -39.20
N PRO A 792 -2.09 3.53 -39.66
CA PRO A 792 -1.93 4.90 -39.21
C PRO A 792 -1.99 4.88 -37.68
N ARG A 793 -1.04 5.56 -37.01
CA ARG A 793 -1.25 5.95 -35.61
C ARG A 793 -2.68 6.49 -35.55
N LYS A 794 -3.58 5.86 -34.78
CA LYS A 794 -4.93 6.38 -34.59
C LYS A 794 -4.75 7.85 -34.24
N LYS A 795 -5.15 8.76 -35.14
CA LYS A 795 -5.15 10.19 -34.85
C LYS A 795 -6.22 10.34 -33.78
N PHE A 796 -5.81 10.70 -32.57
CA PHE A 796 -6.77 11.05 -31.53
C PHE A 796 -7.61 12.23 -32.02
N PRO A 797 -8.90 12.27 -31.63
CA PRO A 797 -9.75 13.40 -31.96
C PRO A 797 -9.15 14.68 -31.37
N ASN A 798 -9.33 15.78 -32.10
CA ASN A 798 -9.02 17.10 -31.59
C ASN A 798 -10.11 17.48 -30.58
N LEU A 799 -9.76 17.78 -29.33
CA LEU A 799 -10.71 18.14 -28.27
C LEU A 799 -11.25 19.58 -28.44
N SER A 800 -11.74 19.90 -29.64
CA SER A 800 -12.50 21.10 -29.92
C SER A 800 -13.99 20.82 -29.67
N ILE A 801 -14.65 21.74 -28.97
CA ILE A 801 -16.08 21.70 -28.62
C ILE A 801 -16.97 21.53 -29.87
N ASP A 802 -16.53 22.03 -31.03
CA ASP A 802 -17.30 21.95 -32.28
C ASP A 802 -17.27 20.56 -32.94
N SER A 803 -16.23 19.78 -32.66
CA SER A 803 -15.95 18.50 -33.35
C SER A 803 -16.01 17.27 -32.45
N THR A 804 -16.03 17.48 -31.13
CA THR A 804 -16.01 16.41 -30.12
C THR A 804 -17.24 16.50 -29.23
N CYS A 805 -17.87 15.35 -28.99
CA CYS A 805 -18.91 15.15 -28.00
C CYS A 805 -18.26 14.63 -26.71
N PHE A 806 -18.25 15.45 -25.65
CA PHE A 806 -17.67 15.06 -24.37
C PHE A 806 -18.74 14.46 -23.45
N VAL A 807 -18.46 13.28 -22.91
CA VAL A 807 -19.37 12.56 -22.00
C VAL A 807 -18.65 12.32 -20.68
N CYS A 808 -19.08 13.01 -19.62
CA CYS A 808 -18.71 12.69 -18.26
C CYS A 808 -19.36 11.37 -17.85
N LEU A 809 -18.59 10.46 -17.24
CA LEU A 809 -19.04 9.15 -16.78
C LEU A 809 -18.60 8.96 -15.33
N ASP A 810 -19.49 8.38 -14.54
CA ASP A 810 -19.15 7.73 -13.28
C ASP A 810 -19.97 6.45 -13.09
N VAL A 811 -19.46 5.52 -12.26
CA VAL A 811 -20.13 4.25 -11.97
C VAL A 811 -20.10 3.94 -10.49
N GLU A 812 -21.25 3.50 -9.96
CA GLU A 812 -21.35 3.05 -8.58
C GLU A 812 -21.20 1.52 -8.53
N THR A 813 -20.48 1.01 -7.53
CA THR A 813 -20.15 -0.43 -7.45
C THR A 813 -20.33 -1.01 -6.05
N THR A 814 -20.50 -2.34 -5.98
CA THR A 814 -20.55 -3.08 -4.70
C THR A 814 -19.21 -3.17 -3.96
N GLY A 815 -18.15 -2.53 -4.48
CA GLY A 815 -16.80 -2.55 -3.93
C GLY A 815 -15.72 -2.24 -4.97
N LEU A 816 -14.45 -2.29 -4.55
CA LEU A 816 -13.31 -1.84 -5.37
C LEU A 816 -12.68 -2.94 -6.26
N SER A 817 -13.08 -4.21 -6.09
CA SER A 817 -12.46 -5.34 -6.77
C SER A 817 -13.08 -5.56 -8.15
N ARG A 818 -12.29 -5.44 -9.21
CA ARG A 818 -12.77 -5.76 -10.57
C ARG A 818 -13.21 -7.20 -10.76
N ARG A 819 -12.70 -8.14 -9.94
CA ARG A 819 -13.02 -9.57 -10.07
C ARG A 819 -14.35 -9.92 -9.41
N SER A 820 -14.62 -9.37 -8.23
CA SER A 820 -15.73 -9.79 -7.36
C SER A 820 -16.80 -8.72 -7.14
N SER A 821 -16.54 -7.46 -7.46
CA SER A 821 -17.52 -6.38 -7.34
C SER A 821 -18.31 -6.20 -8.63
N HIS A 822 -19.51 -5.64 -8.48
CA HIS A 822 -20.48 -5.45 -9.56
C HIS A 822 -20.90 -4.00 -9.67
N ILE A 823 -21.23 -3.55 -10.88
CA ILE A 823 -21.80 -2.21 -11.09
C ILE A 823 -23.26 -2.23 -10.63
N ILE A 824 -23.66 -1.19 -9.89
CA ILE A 824 -25.04 -1.00 -9.38
C ILE A 824 -25.69 0.27 -9.92
N GLN A 825 -24.90 1.22 -10.45
CA GLN A 825 -25.40 2.38 -11.19
C GLN A 825 -24.40 2.80 -12.26
N ILE A 826 -24.91 3.20 -13.43
CA ILE A 826 -24.13 3.89 -14.47
C ILE A 826 -24.75 5.27 -14.65
N ALA A 827 -23.94 6.31 -14.47
CA ALA A 827 -24.34 7.68 -14.73
C ALA A 827 -23.43 8.32 -15.77
N ALA A 828 -24.03 9.13 -16.65
CA ALA A 828 -23.28 9.91 -17.62
C ALA A 828 -24.01 11.20 -17.99
N LYS A 829 -23.26 12.22 -18.41
CA LYS A 829 -23.81 13.49 -18.88
C LYS A 829 -22.93 14.11 -19.95
N MET A 830 -23.56 14.76 -20.93
CA MET A 830 -22.81 15.54 -21.92
C MET A 830 -22.35 16.87 -21.34
N LEU A 831 -21.06 17.20 -21.49
CA LEU A 831 -20.58 18.54 -21.14
C LEU A 831 -21.19 19.59 -22.06
N HIS A 832 -21.41 20.79 -21.51
CA HIS A 832 -21.93 21.96 -22.23
C HIS A 832 -23.35 21.80 -22.80
N SER A 833 -24.12 20.82 -22.31
CA SER A 833 -25.56 20.71 -22.62
C SER A 833 -26.42 21.05 -21.40
N SER A 834 -27.46 21.84 -21.65
CA SER A 834 -28.48 22.18 -20.65
C SER A 834 -29.75 21.34 -20.81
N ASP A 835 -29.82 20.43 -21.79
CA ASP A 835 -30.97 19.56 -22.00
C ASP A 835 -30.96 18.41 -20.98
N PRO A 836 -32.01 18.24 -20.15
CA PRO A 836 -32.11 17.12 -19.21
C PRO A 836 -32.00 15.75 -19.87
N ARG A 837 -32.35 15.62 -21.16
CA ARG A 837 -32.27 14.38 -21.95
C ARG A 837 -30.83 13.98 -22.33
N ASP A 838 -29.88 14.87 -22.08
CA ASP A 838 -28.44 14.64 -22.24
C ASP A 838 -27.76 14.25 -20.93
N SER A 839 -28.56 13.79 -19.96
CA SER A 839 -28.10 13.00 -18.82
C SER A 839 -28.63 11.57 -18.95
N PHE A 840 -27.82 10.60 -18.53
CA PHE A 840 -28.12 9.18 -18.46
C PHE A 840 -27.87 8.71 -17.04
N SER A 841 -28.85 8.07 -16.42
CA SER A 841 -28.69 7.41 -15.13
C SER A 841 -29.53 6.14 -15.14
N ALA A 842 -28.90 5.01 -14.88
CA ALA A 842 -29.57 3.72 -14.86
C ALA A 842 -28.98 2.83 -13.77
N TYR A 843 -29.86 2.16 -13.03
CA TYR A 843 -29.51 1.21 -11.99
C TYR A 843 -29.37 -0.20 -12.56
N VAL A 844 -28.37 -0.91 -12.06
CA VAL A 844 -28.01 -2.26 -12.46
C VAL A 844 -28.30 -3.21 -11.30
N LEU A 845 -29.01 -4.30 -11.58
CA LEU A 845 -29.31 -5.34 -10.60
C LEU A 845 -28.09 -6.27 -10.44
N PRO A 846 -27.44 -6.30 -9.26
CA PRO A 846 -26.32 -7.19 -9.00
C PRO A 846 -26.81 -8.62 -8.63
N PRO A 847 -25.92 -9.62 -8.65
CA PRO A 847 -26.23 -10.95 -8.14
C PRO A 847 -26.67 -10.91 -6.66
N PRO A 848 -27.47 -11.88 -6.19
CA PRO A 848 -27.93 -11.94 -4.81
C PRO A 848 -26.77 -12.03 -3.80
N ASN A 849 -26.94 -11.40 -2.62
CA ASN A 849 -25.97 -11.36 -1.51
C ASN A 849 -24.62 -10.68 -1.81
N VAL A 850 -24.56 -9.83 -2.84
CA VAL A 850 -23.33 -9.09 -3.22
C VAL A 850 -23.32 -7.66 -2.68
N LEU A 851 -24.49 -7.06 -2.45
CA LEU A 851 -24.59 -5.75 -1.81
C LEU A 851 -24.24 -5.86 -0.32
N LYS A 852 -23.26 -5.07 0.13
CA LYS A 852 -22.88 -4.96 1.53
C LYS A 852 -23.57 -3.75 2.14
N GLY A 853 -24.00 -3.82 3.40
CA GLY A 853 -24.65 -2.70 4.09
C GLY A 853 -23.82 -1.40 4.14
N GLU A 854 -22.49 -1.50 4.08
CA GLU A 854 -21.60 -0.33 3.96
C GLU A 854 -21.80 0.43 2.62
N VAL A 855 -22.00 -0.30 1.52
CA VAL A 855 -22.24 0.29 0.19
C VAL A 855 -23.61 0.97 0.17
N GLU A 856 -24.63 0.37 0.79
CA GLU A 856 -25.95 1.00 0.92
C GLU A 856 -25.88 2.31 1.72
N SER A 857 -25.09 2.32 2.79
CA SER A 857 -24.92 3.52 3.62
C SER A 857 -24.14 4.64 2.92
N LEU A 858 -23.20 4.29 2.04
CA LEU A 858 -22.40 5.26 1.29
C LEU A 858 -23.14 5.79 0.06
N THR A 859 -23.88 4.91 -0.63
CA THR A 859 -24.47 5.19 -1.94
C THR A 859 -25.94 5.61 -1.88
N GLY A 860 -26.61 5.33 -0.75
CA GLY A 860 -28.05 5.45 -0.62
C GLY A 860 -28.85 4.46 -1.50
N ILE A 861 -28.17 3.60 -2.28
CA ILE A 861 -28.80 2.59 -3.14
C ILE A 861 -28.95 1.31 -2.32
N THR A 862 -30.19 0.97 -1.95
CA THR A 862 -30.49 -0.25 -1.20
C THR A 862 -30.76 -1.45 -2.11
N ASP A 863 -30.50 -2.66 -1.63
CA ASP A 863 -30.84 -3.90 -2.35
C ASP A 863 -32.36 -3.99 -2.58
N THR A 864 -33.16 -3.49 -1.64
CA THR A 864 -34.62 -3.35 -1.79
C THR A 864 -34.99 -2.40 -2.95
N PHE A 865 -34.37 -1.22 -3.02
CA PHE A 865 -34.59 -0.27 -4.13
C PHE A 865 -34.20 -0.89 -5.48
N LEU A 866 -33.08 -1.59 -5.56
CA LEU A 866 -32.65 -2.26 -6.79
C LEU A 866 -33.59 -3.38 -7.21
N ARG A 867 -34.16 -4.15 -6.27
CA ARG A 867 -35.03 -5.30 -6.60
C ARG A 867 -36.49 -4.93 -6.83
N GLU A 868 -37.03 -3.98 -6.06
CA GLU A 868 -38.46 -3.66 -6.04
C GLU A 868 -38.77 -2.31 -6.73
N GLY A 869 -37.75 -1.48 -6.97
CA GLY A 869 -37.92 -0.10 -7.39
C GLY A 869 -38.30 0.81 -6.23
N GLY A 870 -38.34 2.11 -6.48
CA GLY A 870 -38.64 3.11 -5.45
C GLY A 870 -38.33 4.53 -5.91
N MET A 871 -38.45 5.48 -5.00
CA MET A 871 -38.07 6.86 -5.24
C MET A 871 -36.56 6.99 -5.06
N ASP A 872 -35.85 7.43 -6.10
CA ASP A 872 -34.46 7.86 -5.96
C ASP A 872 -34.43 9.15 -5.15
N ILE A 873 -33.88 9.07 -3.94
CA ILE A 873 -33.85 10.17 -2.97
C ILE A 873 -33.00 11.35 -3.48
N SER A 874 -32.03 11.09 -4.37
CA SER A 874 -31.12 12.10 -4.90
C SER A 874 -31.74 12.94 -6.02
N THR A 875 -32.57 12.33 -6.87
CA THR A 875 -33.20 12.99 -8.03
C THR A 875 -34.68 13.29 -7.81
N GLY A 876 -35.31 12.65 -6.83
CA GLY A 876 -36.74 12.69 -6.57
C GLY A 876 -37.57 11.94 -7.61
N VAL A 877 -36.95 11.12 -8.46
CA VAL A 877 -37.60 10.41 -9.56
C VAL A 877 -38.03 9.01 -9.11
N MET A 878 -39.21 8.57 -9.50
CA MET A 878 -39.68 7.20 -9.28
C MET A 878 -39.06 6.26 -10.32
N HIS A 879 -38.37 5.23 -9.84
CA HIS A 879 -37.78 4.18 -10.66
C HIS A 879 -38.49 2.84 -10.41
N GLY A 880 -38.67 2.05 -11.47
CA GLY A 880 -39.01 0.63 -11.33
C GLY A 880 -37.79 -0.20 -10.90
N PRO A 881 -37.94 -1.53 -10.76
CA PRO A 881 -36.84 -2.44 -10.47
C PRO A 881 -35.63 -2.23 -11.41
N ALA A 882 -34.42 -2.34 -10.85
CA ALA A 882 -33.19 -2.25 -11.60
C ALA A 882 -33.11 -3.35 -12.67
N MET A 883 -32.49 -3.02 -13.79
CA MET A 883 -32.35 -3.93 -14.92
C MET A 883 -31.03 -4.70 -14.82
N ASP A 884 -30.93 -5.82 -15.52
CA ASP A 884 -29.65 -6.51 -15.68
C ASP A 884 -28.63 -5.64 -16.44
N PHE A 885 -27.36 -5.90 -16.18
CA PHE A 885 -26.26 -5.11 -16.75
C PHE A 885 -26.29 -5.12 -18.29
N GLU A 886 -26.68 -6.23 -18.93
CA GLU A 886 -26.78 -6.34 -20.39
C GLU A 886 -27.72 -5.29 -20.98
N ARG A 887 -28.93 -5.15 -20.44
CA ARG A 887 -29.91 -4.19 -20.93
C ARG A 887 -29.52 -2.74 -20.62
N VAL A 888 -28.95 -2.49 -19.44
CA VAL A 888 -28.44 -1.15 -19.10
C VAL A 888 -27.30 -0.75 -20.04
N TYR A 889 -26.39 -1.67 -20.34
CA TYR A 889 -25.30 -1.47 -21.28
C TYR A 889 -25.80 -1.12 -22.69
N GLU A 890 -26.79 -1.86 -23.20
CA GLU A 890 -27.39 -1.55 -24.51
C GLU A 890 -28.02 -0.16 -24.56
N PHE A 891 -28.73 0.24 -23.52
CA PHE A 891 -29.31 1.59 -23.42
C PHE A 891 -28.24 2.66 -23.34
N PHE A 892 -27.18 2.45 -22.56
CA PHE A 892 -26.06 3.37 -22.49
C PHE A 892 -25.37 3.54 -23.85
N CYS A 893 -25.09 2.45 -24.55
CA CYS A 893 -24.50 2.48 -25.89
C CYS A 893 -25.40 3.17 -26.93
N LYS A 894 -26.71 2.93 -26.88
CA LYS A 894 -27.69 3.61 -27.73
C LYS A 894 -27.70 5.11 -27.44
N TRP A 895 -27.75 5.50 -26.17
CA TRP A 895 -27.72 6.89 -25.73
C TRP A 895 -26.47 7.61 -26.26
N CYS A 896 -25.27 7.05 -26.06
CA CYS A 896 -24.02 7.61 -26.59
C CYS A 896 -24.05 7.79 -28.12
N ARG A 897 -24.58 6.82 -28.88
CA ARG A 897 -24.64 6.90 -30.35
C ARG A 897 -25.59 7.96 -30.87
N GLU A 898 -26.76 8.10 -30.23
CA GLU A 898 -27.75 9.12 -30.62
C GLU A 898 -27.21 10.53 -30.39
N ARG A 899 -26.52 10.75 -29.28
CA ARG A 899 -25.94 12.06 -28.92
C ARG A 899 -24.64 12.37 -29.68
N GLY A 900 -23.88 11.33 -30.04
CA GLY A 900 -22.63 11.46 -30.78
C GLY A 900 -22.78 11.95 -32.22
N ALA A 901 -23.97 11.87 -32.86
CA ALA A 901 -24.40 12.52 -34.12
C ALA A 901 -23.33 12.85 -35.21
N GLY A 902 -22.31 12.00 -35.42
CA GLY A 902 -21.24 12.21 -36.41
C GLY A 902 -20.00 12.95 -35.90
N ARG A 903 -19.95 13.32 -34.62
CA ARG A 903 -18.77 13.82 -33.88
C ARG A 903 -18.04 12.66 -33.20
N ASP A 904 -16.78 12.89 -32.84
CA ASP A 904 -16.02 11.95 -32.02
C ASP A 904 -16.54 11.98 -30.58
N VAL A 905 -16.90 10.82 -30.01
CA VAL A 905 -17.33 10.75 -28.60
C VAL A 905 -16.11 10.52 -27.72
N VAL A 906 -15.86 11.43 -26.78
CA VAL A 906 -14.74 11.35 -25.84
C VAL A 906 -15.30 11.22 -24.43
N MET A 907 -14.91 10.15 -23.73
CA MET A 907 -15.31 9.95 -22.35
C MET A 907 -14.36 10.65 -21.39
N ILE A 908 -14.93 11.20 -20.34
CA ILE A 908 -14.21 11.88 -19.27
C ILE A 908 -14.67 11.29 -17.94
N ALA A 909 -13.74 10.94 -17.08
CA ALA A 909 -14.06 10.42 -15.75
C ALA A 909 -13.06 10.91 -14.71
N HIS A 910 -13.48 10.96 -13.44
CA HIS A 910 -12.60 11.39 -12.37
C HIS A 910 -11.47 10.40 -12.13
N ASN A 911 -11.78 9.10 -12.20
CA ASN A 911 -10.82 8.01 -12.12
C ASN A 911 -11.06 7.01 -13.26
N ALA A 912 -10.83 7.45 -14.49
CA ALA A 912 -11.15 6.66 -15.69
C ALA A 912 -10.56 5.25 -15.68
N ARG A 913 -9.41 5.04 -15.00
CA ARG A 913 -8.84 3.70 -14.82
C ARG A 913 -9.78 2.79 -14.03
N PHE A 914 -10.41 3.27 -12.97
CA PHE A 914 -11.36 2.52 -12.15
C PHE A 914 -12.70 2.34 -12.88
N ASP A 915 -13.34 3.42 -13.32
CA ASP A 915 -14.72 3.41 -13.86
C ASP A 915 -14.83 2.55 -15.12
N LEU A 916 -13.93 2.78 -16.08
CA LEU A 916 -13.85 1.95 -17.28
C LEU A 916 -13.30 0.55 -16.99
N GLY A 917 -12.51 0.41 -15.93
CA GLY A 917 -12.04 -0.89 -15.46
C GLY A 917 -13.18 -1.79 -14.99
N MET A 918 -14.16 -1.22 -14.30
CA MET A 918 -15.36 -1.91 -13.84
C MET A 918 -16.31 -2.20 -14.99
N LEU A 919 -16.55 -1.23 -15.88
CA LEU A 919 -17.36 -1.45 -17.09
C LEU A 919 -16.78 -2.56 -17.97
N ASN A 920 -15.46 -2.56 -18.20
CA ASN A 920 -14.80 -3.62 -18.96
C ASN A 920 -14.89 -4.99 -18.27
N SER A 921 -14.89 -5.03 -16.94
CA SER A 921 -15.06 -6.30 -16.21
C SER A 921 -16.47 -6.87 -16.40
N GLU A 922 -17.51 -6.04 -16.27
CA GLU A 922 -18.89 -6.48 -16.50
C GLU A 922 -19.14 -6.88 -17.96
N ILE A 923 -18.58 -6.14 -18.92
CA ILE A 923 -18.59 -6.52 -20.34
C ILE A 923 -17.89 -7.86 -20.56
N SER A 924 -16.77 -8.11 -19.88
CA SER A 924 -16.07 -9.40 -19.96
C SER A 924 -16.91 -10.54 -19.38
N ARG A 925 -17.65 -10.30 -18.29
CA ARG A 925 -18.58 -11.28 -17.72
C ARG A 925 -19.78 -11.55 -18.64
N LEU A 926 -20.31 -10.53 -19.32
CA LEU A 926 -21.34 -10.72 -20.35
C LEU A 926 -20.83 -11.60 -21.50
N ARG A 927 -19.60 -11.37 -21.96
CA ARG A 927 -18.97 -12.22 -23.00
C ARG A 927 -18.86 -13.68 -22.56
N LEU A 928 -18.56 -13.94 -21.29
CA LEU A 928 -18.49 -15.30 -20.74
C LEU A 928 -19.86 -15.96 -20.57
N LYS A 929 -20.93 -15.18 -20.31
CA LYS A 929 -22.29 -15.70 -20.13
C LYS A 929 -22.99 -16.07 -21.45
N ASN A 930 -22.71 -15.33 -22.53
CA ASN A 930 -23.36 -15.51 -23.84
C ASN A 930 -22.34 -15.84 -24.98
N PRO A 931 -21.66 -17.00 -24.93
CA PRO A 931 -20.67 -17.38 -25.95
C PRO A 931 -21.28 -17.68 -27.34
N ASP A 932 -22.57 -18.03 -27.40
CA ASP A 932 -23.25 -18.59 -28.59
C ASP A 932 -24.04 -17.58 -29.44
N ASN A 933 -23.89 -16.27 -29.23
CA ASN A 933 -24.61 -15.26 -30.02
C ASN A 933 -24.00 -15.15 -31.44
N HIS A 934 -24.29 -16.14 -32.29
CA HIS A 934 -23.83 -16.32 -33.67
C HIS A 934 -24.35 -15.19 -34.58
N GLY A 935 -23.57 -14.11 -34.69
CA GLY A 935 -23.77 -13.08 -35.72
C GLY A 935 -23.30 -11.67 -35.33
N GLY A 936 -23.10 -11.41 -34.03
CA GLY A 936 -22.62 -10.13 -33.52
C GLY A 936 -21.14 -10.17 -33.12
N LEU A 937 -20.44 -9.05 -33.24
CA LEU A 937 -19.11 -8.90 -32.64
C LEU A 937 -19.27 -8.77 -31.09
N PRO A 938 -18.32 -9.27 -30.27
CA PRO A 938 -18.43 -9.26 -28.80
C PRO A 938 -18.49 -7.84 -28.25
N PRO A 939 -19.34 -7.55 -27.23
CA PRO A 939 -19.63 -6.19 -26.78
C PRO A 939 -18.35 -5.40 -26.47
N SER A 940 -18.27 -4.16 -26.96
CA SER A 940 -17.11 -3.27 -26.89
C SER A 940 -17.59 -1.83 -26.82
N LEU A 941 -17.24 -1.12 -25.74
CA LEU A 941 -17.55 0.31 -25.58
C LEU A 941 -17.05 1.14 -26.78
N ALA A 942 -15.86 0.86 -27.30
CA ALA A 942 -15.28 1.59 -28.42
C ALA A 942 -16.14 1.49 -29.69
N ARG A 943 -16.77 0.33 -29.94
CA ARG A 943 -17.59 0.08 -31.13
C ARG A 943 -19.05 0.40 -30.89
N ASP A 944 -19.61 -0.10 -29.79
CA ASP A 944 -21.04 -0.12 -29.55
C ASP A 944 -21.54 1.24 -29.07
N ALA A 945 -20.71 2.00 -28.34
CA ALA A 945 -20.96 3.40 -27.98
C ALA A 945 -20.18 4.42 -28.85
N LYS A 946 -19.40 3.97 -29.85
CA LYS A 946 -18.55 4.81 -30.73
C LYS A 946 -17.59 5.75 -29.98
N ILE A 947 -17.04 5.31 -28.85
CA ILE A 947 -16.12 6.12 -28.07
C ILE A 947 -14.73 6.12 -28.72
N SER A 948 -14.25 7.30 -29.11
CA SER A 948 -13.00 7.52 -29.84
C SER A 948 -11.78 7.53 -28.89
N SER A 949 -11.91 8.13 -27.72
CA SER A 949 -10.84 8.22 -26.71
C SER A 949 -11.39 8.54 -25.31
N VAL A 950 -10.50 8.46 -24.32
CA VAL A 950 -10.81 8.69 -22.91
C VAL A 950 -9.82 9.70 -22.32
N VAL A 951 -10.31 10.61 -21.50
CA VAL A 951 -9.53 11.54 -20.68
C VAL A 951 -9.73 11.22 -19.20
N ASP A 952 -8.64 10.88 -18.52
CA ASP A 952 -8.61 10.73 -17.06
C ASP A 952 -8.33 12.10 -16.41
N THR A 953 -9.24 12.59 -15.58
CA THR A 953 -9.10 13.93 -15.01
C THR A 953 -8.18 13.99 -13.79
N LEU A 954 -7.86 12.87 -13.13
CA LEU A 954 -6.88 12.88 -12.04
C LEU A 954 -5.46 13.30 -12.51
N PRO A 955 -4.90 12.74 -13.60
CA PRO A 955 -3.68 13.25 -14.23
C PRO A 955 -3.81 14.69 -14.76
N LEU A 956 -4.98 15.05 -15.29
CA LEU A 956 -5.29 16.40 -15.77
C LEU A 956 -5.11 17.43 -14.65
N PHE A 957 -5.81 17.25 -13.53
CA PHE A 957 -5.76 18.15 -12.38
C PHE A 957 -4.43 18.09 -11.63
N ARG A 958 -3.63 17.03 -11.74
CA ARG A 958 -2.28 16.99 -11.16
C ARG A 958 -1.25 17.82 -11.96
N THR A 959 -1.58 18.25 -13.17
CA THR A 959 -0.65 18.99 -14.02
C THR A 959 -0.55 20.45 -13.59
N SER A 960 0.64 20.90 -13.18
CA SER A 960 0.87 22.27 -12.71
C SER A 960 0.60 23.34 -13.78
N LYS A 961 0.67 22.97 -15.07
CA LYS A 961 0.35 23.85 -16.20
C LYS A 961 -1.11 24.32 -16.17
N LEU A 962 -2.06 23.44 -15.81
CA LEU A 962 -3.51 23.77 -15.79
C LEU A 962 -3.82 24.90 -14.82
N TRP A 963 -3.30 24.79 -13.59
CA TRP A 963 -3.52 25.79 -12.53
C TRP A 963 -2.82 27.11 -12.84
N LYS A 964 -1.62 27.05 -13.41
CA LYS A 964 -0.90 28.26 -13.87
C LYS A 964 -1.63 29.01 -14.98
N MET A 965 -2.26 28.29 -15.92
CA MET A 965 -3.05 28.89 -17.01
C MET A 965 -4.29 29.63 -16.49
N ASN A 966 -4.83 29.23 -15.35
CA ASN A 966 -6.00 29.83 -14.72
C ASN A 966 -5.63 30.78 -13.56
N GLU A 967 -4.34 31.12 -13.38
CA GLU A 967 -3.82 31.97 -12.30
C GLU A 967 -4.19 31.49 -10.87
N MET A 968 -4.48 30.20 -10.72
CA MET A 968 -4.88 29.60 -9.44
C MET A 968 -3.71 28.91 -8.74
N LYS A 969 -3.71 28.94 -7.40
CA LYS A 969 -2.83 28.08 -6.60
C LYS A 969 -3.26 26.63 -6.76
N ARG A 970 -2.28 25.73 -6.85
CA ARG A 970 -2.57 24.29 -6.98
C ARG A 970 -3.19 23.75 -5.68
N PRO A 971 -4.31 23.01 -5.74
CA PRO A 971 -4.93 22.39 -4.57
C PRO A 971 -4.04 21.36 -3.87
N THR A 972 -4.26 21.16 -2.57
CA THR A 972 -3.56 20.13 -1.76
C THR A 972 -4.19 18.75 -1.88
N SER A 973 -5.47 18.67 -2.25
CA SER A 973 -6.20 17.44 -2.54
C SER A 973 -6.79 17.50 -3.95
N PHE A 974 -6.86 16.35 -4.62
CA PHE A 974 -7.45 16.19 -5.95
C PHE A 974 -8.68 15.27 -5.92
N LYS A 975 -9.23 14.99 -4.73
CA LYS A 975 -10.54 14.34 -4.64
C LYS A 975 -11.60 15.27 -5.21
N GLN A 976 -12.59 14.72 -5.88
CA GLN A 976 -13.60 15.51 -6.58
C GLN A 976 -14.31 16.54 -5.68
N GLY A 977 -14.79 16.12 -4.50
CA GLY A 977 -15.44 17.03 -3.55
C GLY A 977 -14.51 18.16 -3.05
N ASP A 978 -13.23 17.87 -2.83
CA ASP A 978 -12.24 18.88 -2.43
C ASP A 978 -11.93 19.86 -3.57
N LEU A 979 -11.91 19.38 -4.82
CA LEU A 979 -11.73 20.21 -6.01
C LEU A 979 -12.93 21.13 -6.26
N TYR A 980 -14.13 20.59 -6.08
CA TYR A 980 -15.37 21.38 -6.15
C TYR A 980 -15.35 22.48 -5.09
N ALA A 981 -15.06 22.14 -3.84
CA ALA A 981 -14.96 23.11 -2.75
C ALA A 981 -13.87 24.16 -2.98
N PHE A 982 -12.75 23.75 -3.57
CA PHE A 982 -11.66 24.67 -3.93
C PHE A 982 -12.06 25.68 -5.01
N LEU A 983 -12.86 25.29 -6.00
CA LEU A 983 -13.27 26.17 -7.11
C LEU A 983 -14.46 27.05 -6.78
N PHE A 984 -15.43 26.54 -6.01
CA PHE A 984 -16.72 27.17 -5.80
C PHE A 984 -16.95 27.67 -4.37
N ASP A 985 -15.94 27.56 -3.49
CA ASP A 985 -15.97 27.95 -2.07
C ASP A 985 -17.20 27.43 -1.30
N SER A 986 -17.69 26.26 -1.73
CA SER A 986 -18.88 25.61 -1.20
C SER A 986 -18.72 24.10 -1.32
N PRO A 987 -19.16 23.31 -0.31
CA PRO A 987 -19.10 21.86 -0.43
C PRO A 987 -19.96 21.42 -1.62
N MET A 988 -19.46 20.43 -2.36
CA MET A 988 -20.27 19.75 -3.37
C MET A 988 -21.54 19.24 -2.67
N ALA A 989 -22.71 19.49 -3.25
CA ALA A 989 -23.95 18.93 -2.72
C ALA A 989 -23.76 17.40 -2.64
N ALA A 990 -24.04 16.82 -1.46
CA ALA A 990 -23.80 15.42 -1.17
C ALA A 990 -24.74 14.55 -2.00
N ALA A 991 -24.38 14.33 -3.25
CA ALA A 991 -24.96 13.28 -4.03
C ALA A 991 -24.18 12.03 -3.70
N HIS A 992 -24.81 11.16 -2.93
CA HIS A 992 -24.26 9.87 -2.54
C HIS A 992 -24.26 8.89 -3.72
N ASN A 993 -24.19 9.32 -4.98
CA ASN A 993 -24.33 8.42 -6.11
C ASN A 993 -23.63 8.92 -7.37
N ALA A 994 -23.39 7.99 -8.30
CA ALA A 994 -22.66 8.26 -9.54
C ALA A 994 -23.20 9.46 -10.34
N MET A 995 -24.51 9.74 -10.26
CA MET A 995 -25.11 10.86 -10.99
C MET A 995 -24.62 12.21 -10.49
N GLY A 996 -24.56 12.42 -9.17
CA GLY A 996 -24.06 13.70 -8.70
C GLY A 996 -22.54 13.82 -8.73
N ASP A 997 -21.81 12.70 -8.75
CA ASP A 997 -20.39 12.73 -9.12
C ASP A 997 -20.21 13.15 -10.58
N VAL A 998 -21.04 12.70 -11.51
CA VAL A 998 -21.02 13.22 -12.89
C VAL A 998 -21.31 14.72 -12.96
N LEU A 999 -22.31 15.21 -12.21
CA LEU A 999 -22.67 16.64 -12.17
C LEU A 999 -21.56 17.49 -11.53
N GLY A 1000 -20.93 16.99 -10.46
CA GLY A 1000 -19.80 17.64 -9.82
C GLY A 1000 -18.60 17.74 -10.74
N LEU A 1001 -18.31 16.67 -11.50
CA LEU A 1001 -17.22 16.65 -12.47
C LEU A 1001 -17.46 17.60 -13.64
N GLU A 1002 -18.69 17.66 -14.16
CA GLU A 1002 -19.10 18.65 -15.16
C GLU A 1002 -18.85 20.07 -14.67
N ALA A 1003 -19.36 20.42 -13.48
CA ALA A 1003 -19.17 21.75 -12.92
C ALA A 1003 -17.68 22.12 -12.78
N ILE A 1004 -16.84 21.19 -12.30
CA ILE A 1004 -15.39 21.40 -12.19
C ILE A 1004 -14.76 21.68 -13.56
N LEU A 1005 -15.13 20.91 -14.59
CA LEU A 1005 -14.58 21.06 -15.94
C LEU A 1005 -15.08 22.33 -16.65
N GLU A 1006 -16.30 22.78 -16.37
CA GLU A 1006 -16.80 24.07 -16.84
C GLU A 1006 -16.17 25.25 -16.09
N GLY A 1007 -15.77 25.05 -14.82
CA GLY A 1007 -15.11 26.07 -13.99
C GLY A 1007 -13.61 26.26 -14.25
N ILE A 1008 -12.96 25.39 -15.05
CA ILE A 1008 -11.53 25.47 -15.34
C ILE A 1008 -11.31 25.67 -16.85
N ASN A 1009 -10.68 26.77 -17.25
CA ASN A 1009 -10.37 27.01 -18.66
C ASN A 1009 -9.13 26.23 -19.14
N GLY A 1010 -9.13 25.84 -20.41
CA GLY A 1010 -7.95 25.28 -21.09
C GLY A 1010 -7.65 23.82 -20.74
N TRP A 1011 -8.58 23.12 -20.06
CA TRP A 1011 -8.39 21.71 -19.73
C TRP A 1011 -8.31 20.82 -20.99
N GLN A 1012 -8.96 21.21 -22.09
CA GLN A 1012 -8.94 20.48 -23.36
C GLN A 1012 -7.52 20.45 -23.98
N GLU A 1013 -6.71 21.50 -23.82
CA GLU A 1013 -5.34 21.56 -24.35
C GLU A 1013 -4.44 20.51 -23.67
N ILE A 1014 -4.56 20.39 -22.35
CA ILE A 1014 -3.81 19.40 -21.57
C ILE A 1014 -4.41 18.01 -21.82
N GLY A 1015 -5.75 17.92 -21.86
CA GLY A 1015 -6.52 16.74 -22.25
C GLY A 1015 -6.01 16.10 -23.53
N GLN A 1016 -5.73 16.91 -24.57
CA GLN A 1016 -5.21 16.46 -25.86
C GLN A 1016 -3.92 15.64 -25.73
N SER A 1017 -3.06 15.95 -24.75
CA SER A 1017 -1.78 15.27 -24.53
C SER A 1017 -1.88 13.99 -23.68
N ILE A 1018 -2.97 13.85 -22.91
CA ILE A 1018 -3.18 12.75 -21.97
C ILE A 1018 -4.31 11.79 -22.39
N GLN A 1019 -4.97 12.06 -23.52
CA GLN A 1019 -5.95 11.16 -24.11
C GLN A 1019 -5.37 9.76 -24.27
N THR A 1020 -6.17 8.77 -23.87
CA THR A 1020 -5.88 7.36 -24.07
C THR A 1020 -6.89 6.77 -25.03
N ALA A 1021 -6.45 5.82 -25.86
CA ALA A 1021 -7.38 5.04 -26.66
C ALA A 1021 -8.08 4.05 -25.73
N LEU A 1022 -9.39 3.86 -25.92
CA LEU A 1022 -10.04 2.67 -25.39
C LEU A 1022 -9.34 1.46 -26.02
N VAL A 1023 -8.60 0.72 -25.20
CA VAL A 1023 -8.01 -0.55 -25.62
C VAL A 1023 -9.19 -1.49 -25.77
N GLU A 1024 -9.59 -1.76 -27.01
CA GLU A 1024 -10.44 -2.91 -27.27
C GLU A 1024 -9.68 -4.12 -26.76
N ILE A 1025 -10.16 -4.71 -25.68
CA ILE A 1025 -9.86 -6.10 -25.38
C ILE A 1025 -10.56 -6.87 -26.49
N VAL A 1026 -9.93 -6.94 -27.64
CA VAL A 1026 -10.08 -8.09 -28.52
C VAL A 1026 -9.62 -9.24 -27.64
N ASP A 1027 -10.45 -10.27 -27.48
CA ASP A 1027 -10.04 -11.52 -26.86
C ASP A 1027 -8.81 -12.02 -27.60
N VAL A 1028 -7.64 -11.58 -27.14
CA VAL A 1028 -6.46 -12.39 -27.13
C VAL A 1028 -6.68 -13.18 -25.87
N GLU A 1029 -7.20 -14.39 -26.06
CA GLU A 1029 -6.99 -15.44 -25.09
C GLU A 1029 -5.53 -15.34 -24.59
N GLU A 1030 -5.42 -14.99 -23.31
CA GLU A 1030 -4.22 -14.70 -22.47
C GLU A 1030 -3.70 -13.26 -22.34
#